data_AF-A0A6I7Q0K8-F1
#
_entry.id   AF-A0A6I7Q0K8-F1
#
_cell.length_a   1.000
_cell.length_b   1.000
_cell.length_c   1.000
_cell.angle_alpha   90.00
_cell.angle_beta   90.00
_cell.angle_gamma   90.00
#
_symmetry.space_group_name_H-M   'P 1'
#
loop_
_entity.id
_entity.type
_entity.pdbx_description
1 polymer ?
#
loop_
_entity_poly.entity_id
_entity_poly.type
_entity_poly.pdbx_seq_one_letter_code
_entity_poly.pdbx_strand_id
1 'polypeptide(L)'
;MTPSGFWRTLWEKLLRSPYLLLLFVASVLLSIASFWTTYIGITPFVGVAVFAFFITAAIQSLLFVVSWRLGFMFAGKEGVAKVDLLVFLVTFTLSVFFSFNALFNVIFAEELRTEASLTRVRDGALGAVNQAEAKLVRQAADQAAALRESPDYARWRADVLDVADLAQRAGPAMRDLLDTQREQQRSEATRLTREARELAARKGTIEDEIEQRRVRLDRLREQREPERTALDALTGEERTLETEVVQRLAARDAEEGGIGETGRAGRGPVWAALDTEYRRAEADLLALRQQAEIRRQRLAELDAEIRDAGEQLRRDEALFADLDGEIAAAERRATEARARLTTLGEEVGMEAGVQQLRDFPTRFEETGDPGHLAQAEQLCTQLHDNLRTVPAVAGELDGLSCDRGPIAPLVQALTETRALRAALQRQCTSPDAPSFYEMAPEQALAAARACLDLSRLPFAQLRGERGELDRLQREEGPHASEFTRTTNALFAGEKLAVFSLVLALSMDLLVLFTGLIGAKSARTTFAIRVLEPRHDDDPRVFAIKALLRHLAPFTARIDGVLYQGQIDLDRIHNPRERDLIGQLLKRNSASGMTRPVADDESAFLLRYGALEQLEEQLDRHTRGRAAAPVAPPPPGPTPGRHVPQVEPPRPVGLGGRLGNAVPPPPRRHRDQPAANAEQGTVASATAGWGGATAGTNSRGTDADFADSVGGAADWNLADREMPWAVGAAAVPDAWQDWTDPPAKPAPTRPDPAADADALGGARWGSGVNPADPGPADPEWAASHHGTSGHPVADDDRAREAAAADRDDIYDLFYHAEPGRKPPGSD
;
A
#
# COMPACT_ATOMS: atom_id res chain seq x y z
N MET A 1 -8.31 -9.13 81.17
CA MET A 1 -8.07 -10.56 80.85
C MET A 1 -6.78 -10.63 80.03
N THR A 2 -5.91 -11.61 80.27
CA THR A 2 -4.67 -11.79 79.50
C THR A 2 -4.96 -12.46 78.15
N PRO A 3 -4.31 -12.03 77.04
CA PRO A 3 -4.62 -12.53 75.70
C PRO A 3 -4.30 -14.03 75.49
N SER A 4 -3.36 -14.58 76.26
CA SER A 4 -2.94 -15.99 76.20
C SER A 4 -4.08 -16.97 76.46
N GLY A 5 -5.02 -16.65 77.36
CA GLY A 5 -6.18 -17.49 77.66
C GLY A 5 -7.17 -17.59 76.49
N PHE A 6 -7.39 -16.49 75.77
CA PHE A 6 -8.27 -16.46 74.59
C PHE A 6 -7.69 -17.30 73.45
N TRP A 7 -6.43 -17.05 73.07
CA TRP A 7 -5.78 -17.76 71.97
C TRP A 7 -5.69 -19.27 72.21
N ARG A 8 -5.31 -19.71 73.42
CA ARG A 8 -5.32 -21.13 73.77
C ARG A 8 -6.73 -21.74 73.66
N THR A 9 -7.73 -21.04 74.17
CA THR A 9 -9.14 -21.47 74.08
C THR A 9 -9.68 -21.51 72.65
N LEU A 10 -9.18 -20.66 71.76
CA LEU A 10 -9.48 -20.68 70.33
C LEU A 10 -8.83 -21.90 69.66
N TRP A 11 -7.53 -22.12 69.91
CA TRP A 11 -6.76 -23.22 69.33
C TRP A 11 -7.30 -24.60 69.75
N GLU A 12 -7.58 -24.79 71.03
CA GLU A 12 -8.20 -26.02 71.57
C GLU A 12 -9.64 -26.27 71.06
N LYS A 13 -10.29 -25.28 70.43
CA LYS A 13 -11.58 -25.44 69.74
C LYS A 13 -11.40 -25.68 68.25
N LEU A 14 -10.48 -24.97 67.60
CA LEU A 14 -10.14 -25.15 66.18
C LEU A 14 -9.70 -26.60 65.92
N LEU A 15 -8.78 -27.12 66.75
CA LEU A 15 -8.27 -28.49 66.68
C LEU A 15 -9.33 -29.58 66.98
N ARG A 16 -10.49 -29.24 67.55
CA ARG A 16 -11.58 -30.21 67.82
C ARG A 16 -12.60 -30.32 66.69
N SER A 17 -12.57 -29.43 65.71
CA SER A 17 -13.47 -29.46 64.55
C SER A 17 -12.62 -29.51 63.28
N PRO A 18 -12.42 -30.69 62.66
CA PRO A 18 -11.53 -30.84 61.51
C PRO A 18 -11.98 -29.96 60.33
N TYR A 19 -13.28 -29.72 60.18
CA TYR A 19 -13.82 -28.80 59.18
C TYR A 19 -13.44 -27.33 59.44
N LEU A 20 -13.46 -26.87 60.69
CA LEU A 20 -13.02 -25.50 61.03
C LEU A 20 -11.50 -25.34 60.89
N LEU A 21 -10.73 -26.36 61.28
CA LEU A 21 -9.28 -26.38 61.06
C LEU A 21 -8.96 -26.34 59.56
N LEU A 22 -9.63 -27.16 58.74
CA LEU A 22 -9.42 -27.21 57.29
C LEU A 22 -9.84 -25.91 56.60
N LEU A 23 -11.00 -25.31 56.96
CA LEU A 23 -11.41 -24.01 56.42
C LEU A 23 -10.46 -22.88 56.82
N PHE A 24 -9.96 -22.88 58.07
CA PHE A 24 -8.99 -21.90 58.52
C PHE A 24 -7.65 -22.05 57.76
N VAL A 25 -7.10 -23.27 57.70
CA VAL A 25 -5.86 -23.56 56.95
C VAL A 25 -6.02 -23.22 55.46
N ALA A 26 -7.16 -23.56 54.84
CA ALA A 26 -7.46 -23.17 53.46
C ALA A 26 -7.49 -21.65 53.29
N SER A 27 -8.14 -20.90 54.20
CA SER A 27 -8.17 -19.42 54.14
C SER A 27 -6.79 -18.79 54.30
N VAL A 28 -5.90 -19.39 55.10
CA VAL A 28 -4.50 -18.96 55.26
C VAL A 28 -3.69 -19.28 54.00
N LEU A 29 -3.80 -20.48 53.43
CA LEU A 29 -3.11 -20.86 52.20
C LEU A 29 -3.56 -20.01 51.00
N LEU A 30 -4.86 -19.74 50.88
CA LEU A 30 -5.42 -18.84 49.86
C LEU A 30 -4.93 -17.40 50.05
N SER A 31 -4.86 -16.90 51.29
CA SER A 31 -4.32 -15.57 51.56
C SER A 31 -2.81 -15.48 51.29
N ILE A 32 -2.04 -16.55 51.50
CA ILE A 32 -0.62 -16.63 51.10
C ILE A 32 -0.48 -16.64 49.56
N ALA A 33 -1.34 -17.36 48.83
CA ALA A 33 -1.33 -17.36 47.37
C ALA A 33 -1.75 -16.00 46.77
N SER A 34 -2.80 -15.39 47.33
CA SER A 34 -3.22 -14.03 46.95
C SER A 34 -2.14 -12.99 47.30
N PHE A 35 -1.51 -13.10 48.48
CA PHE A 35 -0.33 -12.30 48.84
C PHE A 35 0.80 -12.42 47.83
N TRP A 36 1.19 -13.64 47.44
CA TRP A 36 2.29 -13.85 46.49
C TRP A 36 2.00 -13.22 45.11
N THR A 37 0.75 -13.38 44.63
CA THR A 37 0.33 -12.80 43.35
C THR A 37 0.20 -11.28 43.42
N THR A 38 -0.44 -10.72 44.45
CA THR A 38 -0.50 -9.26 44.67
C THR A 38 0.91 -8.66 44.78
N TYR A 39 1.83 -9.32 45.50
CA TYR A 39 3.22 -8.87 45.68
C TYR A 39 4.01 -8.81 44.36
N ILE A 40 3.93 -9.86 43.54
CA ILE A 40 4.53 -9.85 42.19
C ILE A 40 3.91 -8.72 41.36
N GLY A 41 2.58 -8.55 41.42
CA GLY A 41 1.86 -7.59 40.59
C GLY A 41 2.08 -6.12 40.96
N ILE A 42 2.38 -5.81 42.23
CA ILE A 42 2.62 -4.44 42.70
C ILE A 42 4.10 -4.04 42.64
N THR A 43 5.03 -5.00 42.58
CA THR A 43 6.48 -4.73 42.57
C THR A 43 6.92 -3.84 41.40
N PRO A 44 6.50 -4.05 40.13
CA PRO A 44 6.82 -3.17 39.01
C PRO A 44 6.40 -1.71 39.20
N PHE A 45 5.28 -1.46 39.88
CA PHE A 45 4.74 -0.10 40.08
C PHE A 45 5.43 0.68 41.20
N VAL A 46 5.95 -0.01 42.21
CA VAL A 46 6.55 0.62 43.39
C VAL A 46 8.07 0.77 43.24
N GLY A 47 8.71 -0.04 42.39
CA GLY A 47 10.17 -0.03 42.15
C GLY A 47 11.02 -0.53 43.33
N VAL A 48 10.52 -0.40 44.57
CA VAL A 48 11.16 -0.83 45.81
C VAL A 48 10.38 -2.00 46.39
N ALA A 49 10.93 -3.22 46.24
CA ALA A 49 10.33 -4.47 46.69
C ALA A 49 9.91 -4.46 48.18
N VAL A 50 10.65 -3.76 49.04
CA VAL A 50 10.31 -3.63 50.48
C VAL A 50 8.98 -2.88 50.69
N PHE A 51 8.72 -1.81 49.95
CA PHE A 51 7.44 -1.10 50.04
C PHE A 51 6.30 -1.90 49.39
N ALA A 52 6.57 -2.57 48.27
CA ALA A 52 5.63 -3.52 47.65
C ALA A 52 5.18 -4.61 48.64
N PHE A 53 6.11 -5.19 49.41
CA PHE A 53 5.84 -6.17 50.47
C PHE A 53 4.92 -5.59 51.56
N PHE A 54 5.24 -4.41 52.11
CA PHE A 54 4.43 -3.81 53.18
C PHE A 54 3.03 -3.39 52.71
N ILE A 55 2.87 -2.87 51.49
CA ILE A 55 1.57 -2.53 50.92
C ILE A 55 0.73 -3.81 50.73
N THR A 56 1.33 -4.86 50.17
CA THR A 56 0.69 -6.18 50.02
C THR A 56 0.25 -6.74 51.37
N ALA A 57 1.12 -6.69 52.38
CA ALA A 57 0.81 -7.17 53.73
C ALA A 57 -0.36 -6.42 54.37
N ALA A 58 -0.47 -5.11 54.15
CA ALA A 58 -1.59 -4.30 54.61
C ALA A 58 -2.90 -4.68 53.89
N ILE A 59 -2.88 -4.77 52.55
CA ILE A 59 -4.05 -5.16 51.74
C ILE A 59 -4.56 -6.53 52.16
N GLN A 60 -3.69 -7.54 52.23
CA GLN A 60 -4.04 -8.94 52.48
C GLN A 60 -4.48 -9.19 53.93
N SER A 61 -3.77 -8.60 54.91
CA SER A 61 -4.18 -8.71 56.33
C SER A 61 -5.56 -8.11 56.55
N LEU A 62 -5.86 -6.97 55.90
CA LEU A 62 -7.15 -6.32 55.99
C LEU A 62 -8.24 -7.11 55.24
N LEU A 63 -7.96 -7.60 54.03
CA LEU A 63 -8.87 -8.45 53.25
C LEU A 63 -9.28 -9.71 54.04
N PHE A 64 -8.31 -10.38 54.67
CA PHE A 64 -8.54 -11.54 55.53
C PHE A 64 -9.37 -11.19 56.78
N VAL A 65 -8.96 -10.18 57.55
CA VAL A 65 -9.66 -9.78 58.79
C VAL A 65 -11.09 -9.32 58.51
N VAL A 66 -11.31 -8.56 57.43
CA VAL A 66 -12.64 -8.06 57.07
C VAL A 66 -13.51 -9.16 56.44
N SER A 67 -12.94 -10.11 55.67
CA SER A 67 -13.65 -11.33 55.23
C SER A 67 -14.25 -12.10 56.41
N TRP A 68 -13.43 -12.44 57.42
CA TRP A 68 -13.91 -13.15 58.61
C TRP A 68 -14.92 -12.33 59.42
N ARG A 69 -14.71 -11.01 59.54
CA ARG A 69 -15.64 -10.09 60.24
C ARG A 69 -16.99 -9.97 59.52
N LEU A 70 -17.00 -9.84 58.20
CA LEU A 70 -18.21 -9.93 57.38
C LEU A 70 -18.90 -11.28 57.60
N GLY A 71 -18.15 -12.38 57.60
CA GLY A 71 -18.63 -13.71 57.95
C GLY A 71 -19.40 -13.73 59.28
N PHE A 72 -18.83 -13.16 60.35
CA PHE A 72 -19.49 -13.12 61.65
C PHE A 72 -20.74 -12.24 61.68
N MET A 73 -20.80 -11.14 60.91
CA MET A 73 -22.00 -10.30 60.79
C MET A 73 -23.11 -10.97 59.95
N PHE A 74 -22.77 -11.64 58.84
CA PHE A 74 -23.74 -12.38 58.03
C PHE A 74 -24.30 -13.60 58.76
N ALA A 75 -23.45 -14.38 59.42
CA ALA A 75 -23.89 -15.42 60.36
C ALA A 75 -24.57 -14.80 61.60
N GLY A 76 -24.36 -13.50 61.82
CA GLY A 76 -24.91 -12.63 62.85
C GLY A 76 -26.44 -12.55 62.88
N LYS A 77 -27.03 -12.32 61.70
CA LYS A 77 -28.22 -11.44 61.55
C LYS A 77 -27.98 -10.02 62.10
N GLU A 78 -26.72 -9.63 62.28
CA GLU A 78 -26.33 -8.28 62.67
C GLU A 78 -26.34 -7.38 61.43
N GLY A 79 -26.68 -6.10 61.58
CA GLY A 79 -26.74 -5.18 60.46
C GLY A 79 -25.36 -4.99 59.84
N VAL A 80 -25.16 -5.48 58.61
CA VAL A 80 -23.88 -5.42 57.90
C VAL A 80 -23.33 -4.00 57.91
N ALA A 81 -22.21 -3.79 58.61
CA ALA A 81 -21.58 -2.50 58.69
C ALA A 81 -21.11 -2.07 57.29
N LYS A 82 -21.76 -1.04 56.74
CA LYS A 82 -21.44 -0.50 55.39
C LYS A 82 -19.97 -0.13 55.23
N VAL A 83 -19.32 0.28 56.32
CA VAL A 83 -17.87 0.57 56.38
C VAL A 83 -17.04 -0.69 56.11
N ASP A 84 -17.35 -1.82 56.74
CA ASP A 84 -16.61 -3.07 56.53
C ASP A 84 -16.80 -3.59 55.10
N LEU A 85 -18.01 -3.48 54.54
CA LEU A 85 -18.28 -3.85 53.16
C LEU A 85 -17.54 -2.95 52.16
N LEU A 86 -17.49 -1.64 52.40
CA LEU A 86 -16.73 -0.69 51.58
C LEU A 86 -15.22 -0.95 51.66
N VAL A 87 -14.70 -1.16 52.87
CA VAL A 87 -13.29 -1.45 53.12
C VAL A 87 -12.88 -2.77 52.47
N PHE A 88 -13.71 -3.82 52.56
CA PHE A 88 -13.52 -5.06 51.81
C PHE A 88 -13.51 -4.83 50.31
N LEU A 89 -14.48 -4.09 49.75
CA LEU A 89 -14.57 -3.87 48.31
C LEU A 89 -13.33 -3.14 47.78
N VAL A 90 -12.83 -2.13 48.50
CA VAL A 90 -11.61 -1.40 48.10
C VAL A 90 -10.38 -2.30 48.11
N THR A 91 -10.15 -3.09 49.17
CA THR A 91 -8.97 -3.99 49.19
C THR A 91 -9.13 -5.20 48.27
N PHE A 92 -10.34 -5.69 48.05
CA PHE A 92 -10.66 -6.70 47.05
C PHE A 92 -10.32 -6.20 45.65
N THR A 93 -10.78 -5.00 45.25
CA THR A 93 -10.47 -4.44 43.93
C THR A 93 -8.97 -4.21 43.74
N LEU A 94 -8.25 -3.74 44.75
CA LEU A 94 -6.78 -3.58 44.68
C LEU A 94 -6.04 -4.92 44.60
N SER A 95 -6.44 -5.90 45.42
CA SER A 95 -5.88 -7.26 45.44
C SER A 95 -6.08 -7.95 44.08
N VAL A 96 -7.33 -8.01 43.60
CA VAL A 96 -7.68 -8.55 42.28
C VAL A 96 -6.94 -7.83 41.15
N PHE A 97 -6.77 -6.49 41.21
CA PHE A 97 -6.05 -5.76 40.17
C PHE A 97 -4.57 -6.15 40.10
N PHE A 98 -3.84 -6.13 41.21
CA PHE A 98 -2.43 -6.50 41.20
C PHE A 98 -2.23 -8.00 40.95
N SER A 99 -3.06 -8.87 41.51
CA SER A 99 -3.04 -10.30 41.21
C SER A 99 -3.39 -10.58 39.74
N PHE A 100 -4.28 -9.82 39.09
CA PHE A 100 -4.49 -9.88 37.65
C PHE A 100 -3.23 -9.51 36.86
N ASN A 101 -2.58 -8.38 37.19
CA ASN A 101 -1.34 -7.95 36.55
C ASN A 101 -0.23 -9.02 36.68
N ALA A 102 -0.10 -9.63 37.87
CA ALA A 102 0.83 -10.74 38.11
C ALA A 102 0.48 -12.00 37.31
N LEU A 103 -0.78 -12.43 37.30
CA LEU A 103 -1.19 -13.62 36.56
C LEU A 103 -1.05 -13.41 35.05
N PHE A 104 -1.38 -12.23 34.53
CA PHE A 104 -1.12 -11.85 33.14
C PHE A 104 0.38 -11.95 32.82
N ASN A 105 1.26 -11.41 33.68
CA ASN A 105 2.70 -11.45 33.48
C ASN A 105 3.35 -12.83 33.64
N VAL A 106 2.75 -13.75 34.40
CA VAL A 106 3.30 -15.08 34.71
C VAL A 106 2.72 -16.20 33.84
N ILE A 107 1.44 -16.12 33.46
CA ILE A 107 0.76 -17.12 32.62
C ILE A 107 1.15 -16.93 31.15
N PHE A 108 1.39 -15.69 30.71
CA PHE A 108 1.80 -15.39 29.35
C PHE A 108 3.33 -15.33 29.25
N ALA A 109 3.90 -16.03 28.27
CA ALA A 109 5.24 -15.69 27.78
C ALA A 109 5.30 -14.21 27.35
N GLU A 110 6.47 -13.59 27.45
CA GLU A 110 6.69 -12.23 26.94
C GLU A 110 6.47 -12.18 25.42
N GLU A 111 6.94 -13.22 24.72
CA GLU A 111 6.83 -13.45 23.28
C GLU A 111 5.38 -13.38 22.76
N LEU A 112 4.44 -14.09 23.41
CA LEU A 112 3.00 -14.06 23.07
C LEU A 112 2.36 -12.68 23.32
N ARG A 113 2.84 -11.94 24.32
CA ARG A 113 2.37 -10.57 24.61
C ARG A 113 2.90 -9.58 23.57
N THR A 114 4.16 -9.75 23.14
CA THR A 114 4.71 -8.96 22.04
C THR A 114 4.04 -9.27 20.71
N GLU A 115 3.68 -10.52 20.42
CA GLU A 115 2.95 -10.90 19.20
C GLU A 115 1.55 -10.27 19.15
N ALA A 116 0.80 -10.30 20.27
CA ALA A 116 -0.53 -9.71 20.35
C ALA A 116 -0.53 -8.18 20.21
N SER A 117 0.39 -7.47 20.86
CA SER A 117 0.51 -6.01 20.73
C SER A 117 1.02 -5.59 19.34
N LEU A 118 1.98 -6.31 18.80
CA LEU A 118 2.48 -6.16 17.43
C LEU A 118 1.35 -6.33 16.40
N THR A 119 0.46 -7.32 16.59
CA THR A 119 -0.73 -7.51 15.75
C THR A 119 -1.67 -6.30 15.84
N ARG A 120 -2.04 -5.85 17.05
CA ARG A 120 -2.87 -4.63 17.23
C ARG A 120 -2.27 -3.39 16.56
N VAL A 121 -0.96 -3.20 16.67
CA VAL A 121 -0.25 -2.06 16.05
C VAL A 121 -0.30 -2.14 14.53
N ARG A 122 -0.16 -3.34 13.94
CA ARG A 122 -0.20 -3.57 12.50
C ARG A 122 -1.60 -3.42 11.92
N ASP A 123 -2.61 -4.00 12.58
CA ASP A 123 -4.02 -3.88 12.18
C ASP A 123 -4.48 -2.41 12.27
N GLY A 124 -4.08 -1.69 13.32
CA GLY A 124 -4.36 -0.26 13.47
C GLY A 124 -3.62 0.64 12.46
N ALA A 125 -2.37 0.29 12.13
CA ALA A 125 -1.58 0.95 11.09
C ALA A 125 -2.24 0.79 9.70
N LEU A 126 -2.60 -0.44 9.33
CA LEU A 126 -3.29 -0.76 8.09
C LEU A 126 -4.70 -0.13 8.04
N GLY A 127 -5.44 -0.18 9.15
CA GLY A 127 -6.76 0.46 9.28
C GLY A 127 -6.71 1.97 9.05
N ALA A 128 -5.73 2.66 9.64
CA ALA A 128 -5.52 4.10 9.44
C ALA A 128 -5.22 4.46 7.97
N VAL A 129 -4.38 3.67 7.28
CA VAL A 129 -4.05 3.85 5.86
C VAL A 129 -5.27 3.58 4.97
N ASN A 130 -5.98 2.47 5.20
CA ASN A 130 -7.20 2.13 4.46
C ASN A 130 -8.30 3.19 4.64
N GLN A 131 -8.42 3.78 5.83
CA GLN A 131 -9.35 4.87 6.11
C GLN A 131 -8.96 6.19 5.40
N ALA A 132 -7.67 6.43 5.17
CA ALA A 132 -7.20 7.53 4.33
C ALA A 132 -7.44 7.26 2.82
N GLU A 133 -7.23 6.03 2.34
CA GLU A 133 -7.60 5.68 0.95
C GLU A 133 -9.11 5.87 0.73
N ALA A 134 -9.96 5.39 1.65
CA ALA A 134 -11.40 5.56 1.58
C ALA A 134 -11.85 7.04 1.56
N LYS A 135 -11.07 7.96 2.14
CA LYS A 135 -11.31 9.42 2.03
C LYS A 135 -10.92 9.96 0.65
N LEU A 136 -9.80 9.52 0.07
CA LEU A 136 -9.43 9.87 -1.31
C LEU A 136 -10.46 9.35 -2.33
N VAL A 137 -11.01 8.14 -2.12
CA VAL A 137 -12.09 7.59 -2.95
C VAL A 137 -13.34 8.47 -2.90
N ARG A 138 -13.78 8.86 -1.69
CA ARG A 138 -14.94 9.75 -1.52
C ARG A 138 -14.68 11.12 -2.14
N GLN A 139 -13.53 11.75 -1.85
CA GLN A 139 -13.17 13.05 -2.41
C GLN A 139 -13.15 13.03 -3.95
N ALA A 140 -12.64 11.97 -4.57
CA ALA A 140 -12.67 11.82 -6.04
C ALA A 140 -14.10 11.61 -6.58
N ALA A 141 -14.96 10.89 -5.86
CA ALA A 141 -16.36 10.73 -6.23
C ALA A 141 -17.15 12.05 -6.09
N ASP A 142 -16.92 12.80 -5.01
CA ASP A 142 -17.52 14.12 -4.76
C ASP A 142 -17.08 15.14 -5.82
N GLN A 143 -15.79 15.14 -6.20
CA GLN A 143 -15.25 15.96 -7.29
C GLN A 143 -15.83 15.56 -8.66
N ALA A 144 -16.00 14.27 -8.94
CA ALA A 144 -16.63 13.80 -10.18
C ALA A 144 -18.14 14.11 -10.23
N ALA A 145 -18.84 14.13 -9.08
CA ALA A 145 -20.21 14.64 -8.99
C ALA A 145 -20.26 16.15 -9.26
N ALA A 146 -19.46 16.96 -8.57
CA ALA A 146 -19.40 18.40 -8.77
C ALA A 146 -19.01 18.82 -10.20
N LEU A 147 -18.16 18.04 -10.88
CA LEU A 147 -17.86 18.24 -12.30
C LEU A 147 -19.08 17.91 -13.19
N ARG A 148 -19.75 16.77 -13.00
CA ARG A 148 -20.97 16.40 -13.77
C ARG A 148 -22.13 17.38 -13.55
N GLU A 149 -22.25 17.95 -12.35
CA GLU A 149 -23.27 18.96 -12.00
C GLU A 149 -22.91 20.37 -12.47
N SER A 150 -21.69 20.62 -12.97
CA SER A 150 -21.26 21.95 -13.40
C SER A 150 -21.91 22.36 -14.74
N PRO A 151 -22.36 23.62 -14.89
CA PRO A 151 -22.96 24.10 -16.14
C PRO A 151 -21.94 24.12 -17.29
N ASP A 152 -20.65 24.32 -16.96
CA ASP A 152 -19.56 24.31 -17.93
C ASP A 152 -19.30 22.91 -18.51
N TYR A 153 -19.43 21.85 -17.69
CA TYR A 153 -19.39 20.47 -18.20
C TYR A 153 -20.61 20.16 -19.07
N ALA A 154 -21.81 20.54 -18.62
CA ALA A 154 -23.03 20.34 -19.39
C ALA A 154 -22.98 21.04 -20.76
N ARG A 155 -22.35 22.22 -20.83
CA ARG A 155 -22.08 22.93 -22.09
C ARG A 155 -21.03 22.24 -22.94
N TRP A 156 -19.83 21.98 -22.43
CA TRP A 156 -18.76 21.31 -23.18
C TRP A 156 -19.23 19.95 -23.74
N ARG A 157 -20.00 19.20 -22.95
CA ARG A 157 -20.64 17.94 -23.36
C ARG A 157 -21.64 18.13 -24.51
N ALA A 158 -22.40 19.23 -24.53
CA ALA A 158 -23.29 19.57 -25.64
C ALA A 158 -22.47 19.91 -26.89
N ASP A 159 -21.51 20.83 -26.78
CA ASP A 159 -20.63 21.25 -27.88
C ASP A 159 -19.91 20.04 -28.53
N VAL A 160 -19.42 19.09 -27.71
CA VAL A 160 -18.80 17.83 -28.17
C VAL A 160 -19.78 16.89 -28.88
N LEU A 161 -21.02 16.77 -28.39
CA LEU A 161 -22.04 15.92 -29.01
C LEU A 161 -22.57 16.56 -30.31
N ASP A 162 -22.69 17.89 -30.37
CA ASP A 162 -23.05 18.62 -31.58
C ASP A 162 -21.97 18.51 -32.66
N VAL A 163 -20.68 18.45 -32.31
CA VAL A 163 -19.59 18.09 -33.24
C VAL A 163 -19.76 16.65 -33.75
N ALA A 164 -20.16 15.69 -32.91
CA ALA A 164 -20.41 14.32 -33.32
C ALA A 164 -21.65 14.20 -34.26
N ASP A 165 -22.72 14.95 -33.99
CA ASP A 165 -23.90 15.05 -34.85
C ASP A 165 -23.61 15.77 -36.17
N LEU A 166 -22.77 16.82 -36.16
CA LEU A 166 -22.32 17.50 -37.36
C LEU A 166 -21.42 16.58 -38.20
N ALA A 167 -20.53 15.81 -37.58
CA ALA A 167 -19.72 14.79 -38.26
C ALA A 167 -20.59 13.70 -38.91
N GLN A 168 -21.60 13.21 -38.19
CA GLN A 168 -22.54 12.20 -38.72
C GLN A 168 -23.36 12.74 -39.90
N ARG A 169 -23.82 14.00 -39.84
CA ARG A 169 -24.49 14.69 -40.96
C ARG A 169 -23.57 14.97 -42.14
N ALA A 170 -22.30 15.31 -41.90
CA ALA A 170 -21.30 15.61 -42.91
C ALA A 170 -20.73 14.35 -43.61
N GLY A 171 -20.85 13.17 -43.00
CA GLY A 171 -20.26 11.91 -43.50
C GLY A 171 -20.45 11.62 -45.00
N PRO A 172 -21.62 11.87 -45.63
CA PRO A 172 -21.77 11.78 -47.09
C PRO A 172 -20.90 12.78 -47.85
N ALA A 173 -20.96 14.07 -47.49
CA ALA A 173 -20.17 15.12 -48.16
C ALA A 173 -18.65 14.95 -47.94
N MET A 174 -18.24 14.42 -46.79
CA MET A 174 -16.86 14.04 -46.52
C MET A 174 -16.41 12.86 -47.39
N ARG A 175 -17.26 11.85 -47.59
CA ARG A 175 -17.00 10.75 -48.53
C ARG A 175 -16.84 11.25 -49.96
N ASP A 176 -17.74 12.12 -50.42
CA ASP A 176 -17.67 12.74 -51.75
C ASP A 176 -16.36 13.54 -51.94
N LEU A 177 -15.93 14.29 -50.90
CA LEU A 177 -14.67 15.04 -50.89
C LEU A 177 -13.45 14.09 -50.94
N LEU A 178 -13.42 13.07 -50.10
CA LEU A 178 -12.34 12.09 -50.03
C LEU A 178 -12.23 11.27 -51.31
N ASP A 179 -13.35 10.84 -51.91
CA ASP A 179 -13.34 10.11 -53.17
C ASP A 179 -12.95 11.02 -54.35
N THR A 180 -13.29 12.32 -54.31
CA THR A 180 -12.75 13.32 -55.25
C THR A 180 -11.23 13.46 -55.12
N GLN A 181 -10.69 13.55 -53.89
CA GLN A 181 -9.25 13.61 -53.67
C GLN A 181 -8.54 12.30 -54.08
N ARG A 182 -9.12 11.14 -53.76
CA ARG A 182 -8.61 9.82 -54.17
C ARG A 182 -8.55 9.71 -55.70
N GLU A 183 -9.56 10.19 -56.42
CA GLU A 183 -9.57 10.14 -57.88
C GLU A 183 -8.54 11.11 -58.50
N GLN A 184 -8.36 12.30 -57.92
CA GLN A 184 -7.26 13.20 -58.30
C GLN A 184 -5.90 12.55 -58.08
N GLN A 185 -5.64 11.97 -56.90
CA GLN A 185 -4.38 11.27 -56.58
C GLN A 185 -4.17 10.02 -57.45
N ARG A 186 -5.23 9.26 -57.80
CA ARG A 186 -5.18 8.15 -58.77
C ARG A 186 -4.77 8.63 -60.16
N SER A 187 -5.34 9.75 -60.62
CA SER A 187 -5.00 10.34 -61.92
C SER A 187 -3.52 10.76 -61.97
N GLU A 188 -3.00 11.34 -60.88
CA GLU A 188 -1.60 11.73 -60.75
C GLU A 188 -0.64 10.53 -60.66
N ALA A 189 -0.92 9.55 -59.80
CA ALA A 189 -0.13 8.32 -59.71
C ALA A 189 -0.10 7.58 -61.06
N THR A 190 -1.21 7.61 -61.81
CA THR A 190 -1.30 7.05 -63.17
C THR A 190 -0.47 7.86 -64.17
N ARG A 191 -0.50 9.20 -64.10
CA ARG A 191 0.32 10.11 -64.92
C ARG A 191 1.82 9.85 -64.74
N LEU A 192 2.29 9.86 -63.49
CA LEU A 192 3.69 9.61 -63.13
C LEU A 192 4.14 8.18 -63.53
N THR A 193 3.24 7.20 -63.47
CA THR A 193 3.51 5.83 -63.94
C THR A 193 3.67 5.74 -65.47
N ARG A 194 3.06 6.65 -66.25
CA ARG A 194 3.31 6.73 -67.71
C ARG A 194 4.63 7.42 -68.00
N GLU A 195 4.90 8.56 -67.34
CA GLU A 195 6.16 9.31 -67.45
C GLU A 195 7.39 8.41 -67.26
N ALA A 196 7.43 7.61 -66.18
CA ALA A 196 8.51 6.65 -65.93
C ALA A 196 8.66 5.60 -67.04
N ARG A 197 7.56 5.11 -67.62
CA ARG A 197 7.58 4.12 -68.72
C ARG A 197 8.03 4.73 -70.04
N GLU A 198 7.67 5.98 -70.31
CA GLU A 198 8.10 6.71 -71.51
C GLU A 198 9.60 7.04 -71.45
N LEU A 199 10.14 7.36 -70.27
CA LEU A 199 11.58 7.51 -70.05
C LEU A 199 12.32 6.17 -70.19
N ALA A 200 11.81 5.09 -69.60
CA ALA A 200 12.40 3.76 -69.73
C ALA A 200 12.42 3.26 -71.20
N ALA A 201 11.38 3.55 -71.98
CA ALA A 201 11.35 3.25 -73.41
C ALA A 201 12.42 4.03 -74.20
N ARG A 202 12.66 5.31 -73.88
CA ARG A 202 13.73 6.12 -74.48
C ARG A 202 15.12 5.61 -74.12
N LYS A 203 15.32 5.17 -72.86
CA LYS A 203 16.58 4.57 -72.42
C LYS A 203 16.91 3.32 -73.26
N GLY A 204 15.94 2.42 -73.46
CA GLY A 204 16.12 1.23 -74.29
C GLY A 204 16.56 1.56 -75.73
N THR A 205 15.97 2.57 -76.37
CA THR A 205 16.39 2.99 -77.73
C THR A 205 17.82 3.55 -77.78
N ILE A 206 18.31 4.14 -76.69
CA ILE A 206 19.70 4.65 -76.60
C ILE A 206 20.69 3.51 -76.28
N GLU A 207 20.25 2.47 -75.57
CA GLU A 207 21.04 1.24 -75.34
C GLU A 207 21.40 0.55 -76.67
N ASP A 208 20.41 0.41 -77.56
CA ASP A 208 20.59 -0.11 -78.91
C ASP A 208 21.55 0.76 -79.76
N GLU A 209 21.52 2.09 -79.61
CA GLU A 209 22.44 3.01 -80.31
C GLU A 209 23.88 2.94 -79.77
N ILE A 210 24.04 2.85 -78.45
CA ILE A 210 25.35 2.69 -77.77
C ILE A 210 26.04 1.42 -78.28
N GLU A 211 25.35 0.30 -78.32
CA GLU A 211 25.94 -0.98 -78.75
C GLU A 211 26.29 -0.97 -80.25
N GLN A 212 25.43 -0.39 -81.10
CA GLN A 212 25.75 -0.17 -82.51
C GLN A 212 27.00 0.73 -82.71
N ARG A 213 27.17 1.78 -81.89
CA ARG A 213 28.39 2.62 -81.94
C ARG A 213 29.63 1.89 -81.43
N ARG A 214 29.53 1.05 -80.40
CA ARG A 214 30.65 0.20 -79.92
C ARG A 214 31.13 -0.75 -81.01
N VAL A 215 30.23 -1.51 -81.62
CA VAL A 215 30.54 -2.41 -82.75
C VAL A 215 31.17 -1.65 -83.92
N ARG A 216 30.71 -0.43 -84.24
CA ARG A 216 31.35 0.42 -85.25
C ARG A 216 32.76 0.85 -84.84
N LEU A 217 32.96 1.29 -83.59
CA LEU A 217 34.24 1.78 -83.09
C LEU A 217 35.31 0.68 -83.09
N ASP A 218 34.97 -0.53 -82.67
CA ASP A 218 35.91 -1.66 -82.68
C ASP A 218 36.23 -2.15 -84.09
N ARG A 219 35.26 -2.13 -85.01
CA ARG A 219 35.50 -2.39 -86.44
C ARG A 219 36.41 -1.34 -87.11
N LEU A 220 36.41 -0.10 -86.63
CA LEU A 220 37.36 0.93 -87.08
C LEU A 220 38.76 0.71 -86.49
N ARG A 221 38.86 0.32 -85.22
CA ARG A 221 40.13 -0.07 -84.56
C ARG A 221 40.77 -1.29 -85.25
N GLU A 222 39.98 -2.28 -85.65
CA GLU A 222 40.44 -3.46 -86.39
C GLU A 222 41.04 -3.08 -87.76
N GLN A 223 40.42 -2.14 -88.48
CA GLN A 223 40.94 -1.63 -89.77
C GLN A 223 42.22 -0.78 -89.63
N ARG A 224 42.47 -0.21 -88.45
CA ARG A 224 43.59 0.70 -88.19
C ARG A 224 44.94 -0.01 -88.11
N GLU A 225 45.01 -1.12 -87.37
CA GLU A 225 46.28 -1.79 -87.12
C GLU A 225 46.97 -2.41 -88.36
N PRO A 226 46.29 -2.96 -89.40
CA PRO A 226 46.98 -3.35 -90.63
C PRO A 226 47.51 -2.16 -91.44
N GLU A 227 46.79 -1.03 -91.50
CA GLU A 227 47.26 0.20 -92.16
C GLU A 227 48.48 0.79 -91.44
N ARG A 228 48.46 0.80 -90.10
CA ARG A 228 49.61 1.14 -89.26
C ARG A 228 50.79 0.21 -89.49
N THR A 229 50.58 -1.10 -89.44
CA THR A 229 51.65 -2.10 -89.64
C THR A 229 52.30 -1.95 -91.02
N ALA A 230 51.50 -1.68 -92.05
CA ALA A 230 52.00 -1.39 -93.39
C ALA A 230 52.81 -0.08 -93.45
N LEU A 231 52.36 0.98 -92.77
CA LEU A 231 53.10 2.25 -92.69
C LEU A 231 54.43 2.10 -91.93
N ASP A 232 54.45 1.36 -90.82
CA ASP A 232 55.66 1.09 -90.04
C ASP A 232 56.67 0.26 -90.85
N ALA A 233 56.20 -0.71 -91.65
CA ALA A 233 57.03 -1.49 -92.58
C ALA A 233 57.62 -0.60 -93.70
N LEU A 234 56.78 0.17 -94.40
CA LEU A 234 57.21 1.12 -95.44
C LEU A 234 58.22 2.15 -94.90
N THR A 235 58.05 2.62 -93.67
CA THR A 235 58.99 3.55 -93.00
C THR A 235 60.31 2.87 -92.60
N GLY A 236 60.29 1.56 -92.37
CA GLY A 236 61.50 0.75 -92.20
C GLY A 236 62.27 0.60 -93.50
N GLU A 237 61.57 0.24 -94.58
CA GLU A 237 62.12 0.14 -95.94
C GLU A 237 62.69 1.49 -96.40
N GLU A 238 61.98 2.60 -96.18
CA GLU A 238 62.43 3.96 -96.51
C GLU A 238 63.83 4.25 -95.94
N ARG A 239 64.06 3.97 -94.66
CA ARG A 239 65.37 4.21 -94.02
C ARG A 239 66.49 3.33 -94.59
N THR A 240 66.19 2.10 -94.99
CA THR A 240 67.18 1.24 -95.63
C THR A 240 67.54 1.75 -97.03
N LEU A 241 66.55 2.21 -97.79
CA LEU A 241 66.74 2.72 -99.15
C LEU A 241 67.35 4.12 -99.16
N GLU A 242 67.03 5.01 -98.21
CA GLU A 242 67.77 6.25 -97.95
C GLU A 242 69.25 5.99 -97.73
N THR A 243 69.57 4.98 -96.91
CA THR A 243 70.95 4.59 -96.61
C THR A 243 71.67 4.10 -97.86
N GLU A 244 71.01 3.31 -98.72
CA GLU A 244 71.57 2.91 -100.01
C GLU A 244 71.73 4.09 -100.98
N VAL A 245 70.74 4.99 -101.12
CA VAL A 245 70.83 6.19 -101.98
C VAL A 245 72.04 7.03 -101.60
N VAL A 246 72.29 7.25 -100.30
CA VAL A 246 73.46 7.98 -99.80
C VAL A 246 74.78 7.24 -100.11
N GLN A 247 74.81 5.91 -100.01
CA GLN A 247 75.99 5.12 -100.37
C GLN A 247 76.28 5.12 -101.88
N ARG A 248 75.25 4.96 -102.74
CA ARG A 248 75.37 5.02 -104.20
C ARG A 248 75.81 6.42 -104.66
N LEU A 249 75.26 7.47 -104.03
CA LEU A 249 75.68 8.86 -104.25
C LEU A 249 77.16 9.06 -103.93
N ALA A 250 77.60 8.65 -102.74
CA ALA A 250 79.00 8.77 -102.33
C ALA A 250 79.95 7.96 -103.25
N ALA A 251 79.55 6.78 -103.71
CA ALA A 251 80.32 5.97 -104.65
C ALA A 251 80.45 6.64 -106.04
N ARG A 252 79.35 7.18 -106.59
CA ARG A 252 79.34 7.93 -107.86
C ARG A 252 80.24 9.15 -107.78
N ASP A 253 80.12 9.93 -106.72
CA ASP A 253 80.84 11.20 -106.56
C ASP A 253 82.34 10.96 -106.27
N ALA A 254 82.70 9.86 -105.60
CA ALA A 254 84.09 9.43 -105.44
C ALA A 254 84.73 8.97 -106.75
N GLU A 255 84.00 8.26 -107.62
CA GLU A 255 84.44 7.92 -108.97
C GLU A 255 84.62 9.18 -109.84
N GLU A 256 83.71 10.15 -109.76
CA GLU A 256 83.86 11.43 -110.49
C GLU A 256 85.12 12.19 -110.06
N GLY A 257 85.40 12.21 -108.74
CA GLY A 257 86.63 12.77 -108.17
C GLY A 257 87.90 11.95 -108.40
N GLY A 258 87.81 10.76 -108.99
CA GLY A 258 88.95 9.88 -109.28
C GLY A 258 89.53 9.13 -108.07
N ILE A 259 88.78 9.10 -106.96
CA ILE A 259 89.10 8.33 -105.74
C ILE A 259 88.40 6.95 -105.76
N GLY A 260 87.41 6.78 -106.65
CA GLY A 260 86.69 5.53 -106.88
C GLY A 260 87.49 4.42 -107.57
N GLU A 261 86.78 3.36 -107.95
CA GLU A 261 87.34 2.06 -108.36
C GLU A 261 88.30 2.14 -109.56
N THR A 262 88.10 3.07 -110.50
CA THR A 262 89.02 3.20 -111.65
C THR A 262 90.27 4.03 -111.38
N GLY A 263 90.32 4.76 -110.26
CA GLY A 263 91.43 5.65 -109.88
C GLY A 263 91.68 6.80 -110.87
N ARG A 264 90.66 7.21 -111.63
CA ARG A 264 90.76 8.24 -112.69
C ARG A 264 89.58 9.20 -112.61
N ALA A 265 89.86 10.49 -112.41
CA ALA A 265 88.82 11.51 -112.36
C ALA A 265 88.12 11.68 -113.73
N GLY A 266 86.79 11.68 -113.72
CA GLY A 266 85.96 11.91 -114.91
C GLY A 266 84.77 10.95 -115.04
N ARG A 267 83.82 11.33 -115.89
CA ARG A 267 82.55 10.60 -116.09
C ARG A 267 82.71 9.44 -117.07
N GLY A 268 83.41 8.40 -116.62
CA GLY A 268 83.62 7.15 -117.37
C GLY A 268 82.38 6.24 -117.44
N PRO A 269 82.49 5.06 -118.09
CA PRO A 269 81.38 4.09 -118.15
C PRO A 269 81.01 3.53 -116.77
N VAL A 270 81.94 3.47 -115.81
CA VAL A 270 81.68 3.07 -114.42
C VAL A 270 80.83 4.13 -113.70
N TRP A 271 81.21 5.41 -113.81
CA TRP A 271 80.39 6.53 -113.33
C TRP A 271 78.96 6.50 -113.91
N ALA A 272 78.81 6.21 -115.20
CA ALA A 272 77.49 6.12 -115.85
C ALA A 272 76.64 4.95 -115.34
N ALA A 273 77.25 3.84 -114.93
CA ALA A 273 76.56 2.74 -114.25
C ALA A 273 76.12 3.17 -112.84
N LEU A 274 77.02 3.74 -112.03
CA LEU A 274 76.74 4.22 -110.67
C LEU A 274 75.66 5.32 -110.66
N ASP A 275 75.66 6.25 -111.61
CA ASP A 275 74.61 7.26 -111.75
C ASP A 275 73.27 6.66 -112.19
N THR A 276 73.28 5.57 -112.97
CA THR A 276 72.06 4.81 -113.32
C THR A 276 71.50 4.06 -112.11
N GLU A 277 72.36 3.50 -111.25
CA GLU A 277 71.96 2.85 -110.00
C GLU A 277 71.42 3.87 -108.98
N TYR A 278 72.13 4.99 -108.77
CA TYR A 278 71.69 6.09 -107.92
C TYR A 278 70.30 6.60 -108.31
N ARG A 279 70.06 6.90 -109.60
CA ARG A 279 68.76 7.38 -110.08
C ARG A 279 67.62 6.37 -109.93
N ARG A 280 67.93 5.06 -109.95
CA ARG A 280 66.92 4.01 -109.66
C ARG A 280 66.56 4.04 -108.18
N ALA A 281 67.55 3.94 -107.30
CA ALA A 281 67.32 3.99 -105.85
C ALA A 281 66.62 5.29 -105.40
N GLU A 282 66.94 6.44 -106.03
CA GLU A 282 66.27 7.72 -105.80
C GLU A 282 64.79 7.73 -106.27
N ALA A 283 64.50 7.12 -107.44
CA ALA A 283 63.14 6.98 -107.93
C ALA A 283 62.30 5.98 -107.12
N ASP A 284 62.90 4.86 -106.72
CA ASP A 284 62.29 3.84 -105.86
C ASP A 284 61.99 4.43 -104.47
N LEU A 285 62.91 5.22 -103.89
CA LEU A 285 62.71 5.96 -102.64
C LEU A 285 61.57 6.99 -102.75
N LEU A 286 61.46 7.71 -103.87
CA LEU A 286 60.37 8.65 -104.11
C LEU A 286 59.01 7.94 -104.21
N ALA A 287 58.96 6.79 -104.91
CA ALA A 287 57.76 5.98 -105.02
C ALA A 287 57.33 5.39 -103.67
N LEU A 288 58.29 4.91 -102.87
CA LEU A 288 58.05 4.37 -101.53
C LEU A 288 57.53 5.46 -100.56
N ARG A 289 58.12 6.66 -100.60
CA ARG A 289 57.64 7.84 -99.87
C ARG A 289 56.20 8.22 -100.23
N GLN A 290 55.86 8.16 -101.52
CA GLN A 290 54.49 8.43 -101.97
C GLN A 290 53.50 7.38 -101.44
N GLN A 291 53.88 6.09 -101.42
CA GLN A 291 53.06 5.03 -100.82
C GLN A 291 52.90 5.21 -99.31
N ALA A 292 54.00 5.51 -98.60
CA ALA A 292 53.99 5.78 -97.17
C ALA A 292 53.10 6.98 -96.82
N GLU A 293 53.12 8.05 -97.61
CA GLU A 293 52.27 9.22 -97.38
C GLU A 293 50.79 8.94 -97.63
N ILE A 294 50.43 8.15 -98.65
CA ILE A 294 49.04 7.69 -98.86
C ILE A 294 48.54 6.87 -97.66
N ARG A 295 49.37 5.95 -97.14
CA ARG A 295 49.05 5.16 -95.93
C ARG A 295 48.93 6.04 -94.69
N ARG A 296 49.81 7.04 -94.54
CA ARG A 296 49.81 8.02 -93.44
C ARG A 296 48.53 8.87 -93.43
N GLN A 297 48.05 9.26 -94.62
CA GLN A 297 46.77 9.97 -94.77
C GLN A 297 45.57 9.07 -94.43
N ARG A 298 45.53 7.83 -94.92
CA ARG A 298 44.45 6.89 -94.57
C ARG A 298 44.42 6.53 -93.08
N LEU A 299 45.59 6.41 -92.45
CA LEU A 299 45.68 6.20 -91.00
C LEU A 299 45.18 7.43 -90.21
N ALA A 300 45.50 8.65 -90.66
CA ALA A 300 45.00 9.88 -90.04
C ALA A 300 43.48 10.08 -90.20
N GLU A 301 42.91 9.62 -91.32
CA GLU A 301 41.46 9.55 -91.57
C GLU A 301 40.77 8.56 -90.61
N LEU A 302 41.28 7.33 -90.49
CA LEU A 302 40.78 6.34 -89.53
C LEU A 302 40.92 6.82 -88.08
N ASP A 303 42.05 7.45 -87.72
CA ASP A 303 42.23 8.07 -86.40
C ASP A 303 41.25 9.23 -86.15
N ALA A 304 40.73 9.89 -87.19
CA ALA A 304 39.67 10.90 -87.05
C ALA A 304 38.28 10.27 -86.87
N GLU A 305 37.93 9.25 -87.65
CA GLU A 305 36.68 8.49 -87.47
C GLU A 305 36.60 7.84 -86.09
N ILE A 306 37.70 7.26 -85.60
CA ILE A 306 37.79 6.64 -84.26
C ILE A 306 37.58 7.69 -83.15
N ARG A 307 38.08 8.93 -83.32
CA ARG A 307 37.85 10.02 -82.36
C ARG A 307 36.39 10.48 -82.35
N ASP A 308 35.78 10.69 -83.50
CA ASP A 308 34.38 11.12 -83.61
C ASP A 308 33.42 10.04 -83.09
N ALA A 309 33.55 8.79 -83.55
CA ALA A 309 32.76 7.67 -83.04
C ALA A 309 32.94 7.47 -81.52
N GLY A 310 34.17 7.61 -81.02
CA GLY A 310 34.48 7.57 -79.59
C GLY A 310 34.03 8.80 -78.79
N GLU A 311 33.63 9.90 -79.44
CA GLU A 311 33.01 11.06 -78.79
C GLU A 311 31.48 10.99 -78.82
N GLN A 312 30.90 10.49 -79.91
CA GLN A 312 29.48 10.16 -79.99
C GLN A 312 29.11 9.09 -78.94
N LEU A 313 29.88 8.00 -78.85
CA LEU A 313 29.67 6.97 -77.84
C LEU A 313 29.67 7.55 -76.41
N ARG A 314 30.64 8.42 -76.07
CA ARG A 314 30.70 9.08 -74.75
C ARG A 314 29.55 10.05 -74.49
N ARG A 315 28.97 10.68 -75.52
CA ARG A 315 27.76 11.51 -75.38
C ARG A 315 26.54 10.65 -75.04
N ASP A 316 26.38 9.55 -75.75
CA ASP A 316 25.22 8.67 -75.59
C ASP A 316 25.30 7.90 -74.26
N GLU A 317 26.49 7.42 -73.87
CA GLU A 317 26.73 6.82 -72.55
C GLU A 317 26.46 7.82 -71.40
N ALA A 318 26.74 9.10 -71.58
CA ALA A 318 26.40 10.14 -70.60
C ALA A 318 24.88 10.42 -70.55
N LEU A 319 24.20 10.45 -71.70
CA LEU A 319 22.75 10.62 -71.77
C LEU A 319 21.99 9.42 -71.17
N PHE A 320 22.49 8.20 -71.38
CA PHE A 320 21.96 6.99 -70.76
C PHE A 320 22.05 7.02 -69.23
N ALA A 321 23.18 7.50 -68.69
CA ALA A 321 23.37 7.66 -67.25
C ALA A 321 22.48 8.76 -66.64
N ASP A 322 22.22 9.84 -67.38
CA ASP A 322 21.29 10.92 -66.98
C ASP A 322 19.83 10.40 -66.94
N LEU A 323 19.42 9.64 -67.96
CA LEU A 323 18.11 8.98 -68.02
C LEU A 323 17.89 7.97 -66.88
N ASP A 324 18.92 7.26 -66.42
CA ASP A 324 18.82 6.42 -65.21
C ASP A 324 18.49 7.25 -63.96
N GLY A 325 19.06 8.46 -63.85
CA GLY A 325 18.71 9.43 -62.82
C GLY A 325 17.26 9.91 -62.91
N GLU A 326 16.79 10.24 -64.12
CA GLU A 326 15.40 10.65 -64.36
C GLU A 326 14.39 9.54 -64.08
N ILE A 327 14.64 8.31 -64.56
CA ILE A 327 13.77 7.15 -64.34
C ILE A 327 13.66 6.85 -62.84
N ALA A 328 14.78 6.75 -62.12
CA ALA A 328 14.76 6.50 -60.69
C ALA A 328 14.06 7.64 -59.90
N ALA A 329 14.10 8.88 -60.40
CA ALA A 329 13.34 9.99 -59.82
C ALA A 329 11.83 9.88 -60.12
N ALA A 330 11.44 9.53 -61.34
CA ALA A 330 10.04 9.35 -61.73
C ALA A 330 9.40 8.16 -61.01
N GLU A 331 10.11 7.04 -60.85
CA GLU A 331 9.63 5.86 -60.12
C GLU A 331 9.46 6.14 -58.62
N ARG A 332 10.37 6.91 -57.99
CA ARG A 332 10.18 7.39 -56.61
C ARG A 332 8.90 8.23 -56.47
N ARG A 333 8.72 9.25 -57.32
CA ARG A 333 7.48 10.08 -57.34
C ARG A 333 6.22 9.22 -57.53
N ALA A 334 6.25 8.25 -58.46
CA ALA A 334 5.13 7.36 -58.71
C ALA A 334 4.84 6.40 -57.54
N THR A 335 5.87 6.00 -56.80
CA THR A 335 5.74 5.14 -55.60
C THR A 335 5.21 5.94 -54.41
N GLU A 336 5.71 7.15 -54.18
CA GLU A 336 5.19 8.08 -53.17
C GLU A 336 3.72 8.44 -53.41
N ALA A 337 3.33 8.70 -54.66
CA ALA A 337 1.93 8.94 -55.02
C ALA A 337 1.02 7.73 -54.74
N ARG A 338 1.52 6.50 -54.91
CA ARG A 338 0.79 5.27 -54.52
C ARG A 338 0.72 5.09 -53.00
N ALA A 339 1.78 5.42 -52.26
CA ALA A 339 1.79 5.36 -50.81
C ALA A 339 0.75 6.30 -50.18
N ARG A 340 0.56 7.50 -50.75
CA ARG A 340 -0.50 8.45 -50.36
C ARG A 340 -1.91 7.89 -50.59
N LEU A 341 -2.11 7.12 -51.66
CA LEU A 341 -3.40 6.46 -51.93
C LEU A 341 -3.72 5.36 -50.91
N THR A 342 -2.72 4.64 -50.39
CA THR A 342 -2.93 3.67 -49.31
C THR A 342 -3.27 4.33 -47.98
N THR A 343 -2.58 5.42 -47.58
CA THR A 343 -2.89 6.12 -46.33
C THR A 343 -4.27 6.77 -46.35
N LEU A 344 -4.66 7.39 -47.47
CA LEU A 344 -6.04 7.90 -47.71
C LEU A 344 -7.10 6.79 -47.80
N GLY A 345 -6.70 5.51 -47.77
CA GLY A 345 -7.59 4.34 -47.70
C GLY A 345 -7.92 3.91 -46.28
N GLU A 346 -7.09 4.26 -45.29
CA GLU A 346 -7.18 3.78 -43.90
C GLU A 346 -8.11 4.65 -43.03
N GLU A 347 -8.40 5.88 -43.47
CA GLU A 347 -9.23 6.88 -42.77
C GLU A 347 -10.74 6.57 -42.70
N VAL A 348 -11.16 5.33 -42.99
CA VAL A 348 -12.58 4.90 -42.94
C VAL A 348 -13.12 4.79 -41.48
N GLY A 349 -12.29 5.11 -40.49
CA GLY A 349 -12.67 5.14 -39.07
C GLY A 349 -13.68 6.22 -38.65
N MET A 350 -14.13 7.12 -39.53
CA MET A 350 -14.97 8.28 -39.13
C MET A 350 -16.27 7.89 -38.40
N GLU A 351 -17.02 6.88 -38.87
CA GLU A 351 -18.27 6.46 -38.20
C GLU A 351 -17.99 5.80 -36.84
N ALA A 352 -16.87 5.10 -36.70
CA ALA A 352 -16.41 4.55 -35.42
C ALA A 352 -15.93 5.64 -34.46
N GLY A 353 -15.24 6.68 -34.96
CA GLY A 353 -14.81 7.84 -34.20
C GLY A 353 -15.99 8.68 -33.68
N VAL A 354 -17.02 8.88 -34.51
CA VAL A 354 -18.27 9.52 -34.08
C VAL A 354 -18.94 8.73 -32.94
N GLN A 355 -19.00 7.40 -33.04
CA GLN A 355 -19.56 6.59 -31.95
C GLN A 355 -18.70 6.66 -30.68
N GLN A 356 -17.37 6.53 -30.80
CA GLN A 356 -16.45 6.67 -29.66
C GLN A 356 -16.58 8.04 -28.98
N LEU A 357 -16.77 9.12 -29.74
CA LEU A 357 -16.94 10.47 -29.19
C LEU A 357 -18.25 10.61 -28.38
N ARG A 358 -19.33 9.92 -28.78
CA ARG A 358 -20.58 9.85 -27.99
C ARG A 358 -20.45 8.95 -26.76
N ASP A 359 -19.66 7.88 -26.85
CA ASP A 359 -19.40 6.94 -25.76
C ASP A 359 -18.59 7.60 -24.62
N PHE A 360 -17.55 8.39 -24.93
CA PHE A 360 -16.60 8.87 -23.90
C PHE A 360 -17.23 9.74 -22.78
N PRO A 361 -18.10 10.74 -23.04
CA PRO A 361 -18.80 11.46 -21.98
C PRO A 361 -19.66 10.54 -21.12
N THR A 362 -20.34 9.56 -21.73
CA THR A 362 -21.18 8.57 -21.04
C THR A 362 -20.34 7.68 -20.11
N ARG A 363 -19.18 7.19 -20.58
CA ARG A 363 -18.26 6.41 -19.74
C ARG A 363 -17.64 7.23 -18.62
N PHE A 364 -17.43 8.54 -18.80
CA PHE A 364 -17.09 9.43 -17.69
C PHE A 364 -18.26 9.59 -16.70
N GLU A 365 -19.50 9.66 -17.17
CA GLU A 365 -20.67 9.75 -16.29
C GLU A 365 -20.85 8.50 -15.41
N GLU A 366 -20.49 7.33 -15.94
CA GLU A 366 -20.51 6.03 -15.24
C GLU A 366 -19.31 5.83 -14.28
N THR A 367 -18.08 6.03 -14.77
CA THR A 367 -16.83 5.71 -14.04
C THR A 367 -16.23 6.89 -13.26
N GLY A 368 -16.63 8.11 -13.62
CA GLY A 368 -16.03 9.36 -13.19
C GLY A 368 -14.60 9.58 -13.68
N ASP A 369 -14.04 8.79 -14.61
CA ASP A 369 -12.62 8.85 -14.99
C ASP A 369 -12.29 10.00 -15.97
N PRO A 370 -11.50 11.02 -15.57
CA PRO A 370 -11.09 12.11 -16.47
C PRO A 370 -10.27 11.66 -17.68
N GLY A 371 -9.75 10.42 -17.70
CA GLY A 371 -9.13 9.82 -18.90
C GLY A 371 -10.05 9.84 -20.12
N HIS A 372 -11.34 9.53 -19.94
CA HIS A 372 -12.32 9.58 -21.03
C HIS A 372 -12.61 11.00 -21.52
N LEU A 373 -12.51 12.01 -20.65
CA LEU A 373 -12.66 13.42 -21.05
C LEU A 373 -11.49 13.90 -21.91
N ALA A 374 -10.28 13.39 -21.67
CA ALA A 374 -9.12 13.69 -22.53
C ALA A 374 -9.22 12.98 -23.89
N GLN A 375 -9.70 11.74 -23.92
CA GLN A 375 -9.98 10.99 -25.15
C GLN A 375 -11.07 11.68 -26.00
N ALA A 376 -12.13 12.17 -25.36
CA ALA A 376 -13.19 12.96 -26.00
C ALA A 376 -12.66 14.28 -26.60
N GLU A 377 -11.86 15.06 -25.86
CA GLU A 377 -11.28 16.32 -26.37
C GLU A 377 -10.38 16.09 -27.60
N GLN A 378 -9.51 15.08 -27.56
CA GLN A 378 -8.62 14.75 -28.67
C GLN A 378 -9.40 14.36 -29.93
N LEU A 379 -10.40 13.48 -29.78
CA LEU A 379 -11.21 12.98 -30.90
C LEU A 379 -12.20 14.04 -31.42
N CYS A 380 -12.73 14.89 -30.54
CA CYS A 380 -13.51 16.07 -30.91
C CYS A 380 -12.66 17.01 -31.76
N THR A 381 -11.45 17.36 -31.31
CA THR A 381 -10.55 18.28 -32.02
C THR A 381 -10.19 17.73 -33.40
N GLN A 382 -9.87 16.43 -33.50
CA GLN A 382 -9.60 15.77 -34.78
C GLN A 382 -10.82 15.80 -35.73
N LEU A 383 -12.03 15.51 -35.23
CA LEU A 383 -13.25 15.57 -36.05
C LEU A 383 -13.61 17.00 -36.44
N HIS A 384 -13.44 17.97 -35.54
CA HIS A 384 -13.64 19.40 -35.78
C HIS A 384 -12.72 19.91 -36.90
N ASP A 385 -11.41 19.66 -36.81
CA ASP A 385 -10.46 20.12 -37.82
C ASP A 385 -10.68 19.44 -39.19
N ASN A 386 -11.07 18.17 -39.19
CA ASN A 386 -11.52 17.49 -40.41
C ASN A 386 -12.78 18.14 -41.00
N LEU A 387 -13.82 18.40 -40.18
CA LEU A 387 -15.06 19.05 -40.62
C LEU A 387 -14.83 20.45 -41.17
N ARG A 388 -13.85 21.18 -40.66
CA ARG A 388 -13.47 22.50 -41.15
C ARG A 388 -13.05 22.50 -42.63
N THR A 389 -12.64 21.35 -43.17
CA THR A 389 -12.32 21.20 -44.60
C THR A 389 -13.55 21.06 -45.50
N VAL A 390 -14.75 20.81 -44.95
CA VAL A 390 -15.99 20.60 -45.71
C VAL A 390 -16.81 21.90 -45.74
N PRO A 391 -16.90 22.60 -46.89
CA PRO A 391 -17.54 23.92 -46.96
C PRO A 391 -19.03 23.94 -46.60
N ALA A 392 -19.70 22.78 -46.68
CA ALA A 392 -21.12 22.64 -46.35
C ALA A 392 -21.44 22.75 -44.85
N VAL A 393 -20.47 22.52 -43.96
CA VAL A 393 -20.67 22.51 -42.50
C VAL A 393 -19.79 23.48 -41.72
N ALA A 394 -18.78 24.09 -42.35
CA ALA A 394 -17.86 25.02 -41.69
C ALA A 394 -18.57 26.17 -40.94
N GLY A 395 -19.69 26.68 -41.46
CA GLY A 395 -20.48 27.73 -40.82
C GLY A 395 -21.37 27.28 -39.64
N GLU A 396 -21.61 25.97 -39.47
CA GLU A 396 -22.19 25.43 -38.23
C GLU A 396 -21.10 25.17 -37.17
N LEU A 397 -19.84 24.98 -37.61
CA LEU A 397 -18.71 24.61 -36.76
C LEU A 397 -18.15 25.78 -35.93
N ASP A 398 -18.10 27.00 -36.49
CA ASP A 398 -17.51 28.20 -35.82
C ASP A 398 -18.18 28.59 -34.49
N GLY A 399 -19.29 27.97 -34.10
CA GLY A 399 -19.97 28.15 -32.80
C GLY A 399 -19.69 27.08 -31.75
N LEU A 400 -19.00 25.98 -32.10
CA LEU A 400 -18.78 24.81 -31.24
C LEU A 400 -17.33 24.81 -30.70
N SER A 401 -17.12 24.29 -29.48
CA SER A 401 -15.81 24.23 -28.84
C SER A 401 -15.50 22.86 -28.25
N CYS A 402 -14.42 22.22 -28.71
CA CYS A 402 -13.87 21.01 -28.10
C CYS A 402 -13.04 21.30 -26.83
N ASP A 403 -12.62 22.55 -26.62
CA ASP A 403 -11.72 22.95 -25.53
C ASP A 403 -12.35 22.78 -24.14
N ARG A 404 -11.67 22.02 -23.26
CA ARG A 404 -12.07 21.83 -21.86
C ARG A 404 -11.69 23.00 -20.94
N GLY A 405 -11.10 24.09 -21.43
CA GLY A 405 -10.66 25.26 -20.67
C GLY A 405 -11.56 25.66 -19.48
N PRO A 406 -12.89 25.81 -19.64
CA PRO A 406 -13.82 26.12 -18.54
C PRO A 406 -13.85 25.08 -17.41
N ILE A 407 -13.74 23.78 -17.72
CA ILE A 407 -13.77 22.68 -16.75
C ILE A 407 -12.38 22.20 -16.33
N ALA A 408 -11.32 22.65 -16.98
CA ALA A 408 -9.94 22.21 -16.75
C ALA A 408 -9.51 22.25 -15.27
N PRO A 409 -9.85 23.27 -14.44
CA PRO A 409 -9.50 23.28 -13.01
C PRO A 409 -10.16 22.14 -12.21
N LEU A 410 -11.40 21.78 -12.54
CA LEU A 410 -12.13 20.69 -11.90
C LEU A 410 -11.57 19.32 -12.34
N VAL A 411 -11.28 19.16 -13.64
CA VAL A 411 -10.62 17.98 -14.21
C VAL A 411 -9.24 17.79 -13.60
N GLN A 412 -8.46 18.86 -13.40
CA GLN A 412 -7.16 18.81 -12.74
C GLN A 412 -7.29 18.34 -11.29
N ALA A 413 -8.14 18.96 -10.47
CA ALA A 413 -8.32 18.60 -9.06
C ALA A 413 -8.75 17.12 -8.87
N LEU A 414 -9.61 16.62 -9.77
CA LEU A 414 -10.03 15.22 -9.83
C LEU A 414 -8.88 14.28 -10.24
N THR A 415 -8.06 14.69 -11.21
CA THR A 415 -6.90 13.92 -11.70
C THR A 415 -5.81 13.85 -10.64
N GLU A 416 -5.51 14.96 -9.95
CA GLU A 416 -4.57 15.01 -8.82
C GLU A 416 -5.02 14.11 -7.67
N THR A 417 -6.31 14.13 -7.32
CA THR A 417 -6.86 13.28 -6.24
C THR A 417 -6.78 11.78 -6.61
N ARG A 418 -7.04 11.42 -7.88
CA ARG A 418 -6.80 10.05 -8.38
C ARG A 418 -5.31 9.68 -8.40
N ALA A 419 -4.43 10.58 -8.80
CA ALA A 419 -2.97 10.35 -8.81
C ALA A 419 -2.42 10.13 -7.39
N LEU A 420 -2.92 10.87 -6.40
CA LEU A 420 -2.61 10.66 -4.97
C LEU A 420 -3.11 9.29 -4.48
N ARG A 421 -4.32 8.86 -4.86
CA ARG A 421 -4.80 7.51 -4.57
C ARG A 421 -3.90 6.44 -5.19
N ALA A 422 -3.56 6.58 -6.47
CA ALA A 422 -2.70 5.63 -7.18
C ALA A 422 -1.25 5.63 -6.68
N ALA A 423 -0.77 6.73 -6.06
CA ALA A 423 0.51 6.76 -5.35
C ALA A 423 0.42 6.03 -3.99
N LEU A 424 -0.63 6.32 -3.21
CA LEU A 424 -0.90 5.67 -1.93
C LEU A 424 -1.02 4.14 -2.09
N GLN A 425 -1.80 3.69 -3.06
CA GLN A 425 -2.00 2.26 -3.34
C GLN A 425 -0.68 1.55 -3.61
N ARG A 426 0.09 2.02 -4.61
CA ARG A 426 1.37 1.42 -5.01
C ARG A 426 2.46 1.42 -3.94
N GLN A 427 2.36 2.26 -2.91
CA GLN A 427 3.38 2.37 -1.86
C GLN A 427 2.94 1.77 -0.52
N CYS A 428 1.64 1.56 -0.30
CA CYS A 428 1.10 1.27 1.03
C CYS A 428 -0.02 0.22 1.10
N THR A 429 -0.73 -0.10 0.00
CA THR A 429 -1.83 -1.09 0.01
C THR A 429 -1.80 -2.11 -1.14
N SER A 430 -0.85 -2.03 -2.08
CA SER A 430 -0.64 -3.04 -3.12
C SER A 430 0.04 -4.32 -2.58
N PRO A 431 -0.12 -5.48 -3.24
CA PRO A 431 0.59 -6.71 -2.86
C PRO A 431 2.12 -6.59 -2.89
N ASP A 432 2.66 -5.71 -3.74
CA ASP A 432 4.10 -5.43 -3.84
C ASP A 432 4.60 -4.40 -2.83
N ALA A 433 3.71 -3.79 -2.03
CA ALA A 433 4.09 -2.82 -1.01
C ALA A 433 4.67 -3.56 0.23
N PRO A 434 5.67 -2.98 0.94
CA PRO A 434 6.21 -3.57 2.15
C PRO A 434 5.11 -3.86 3.19
N SER A 435 4.94 -5.14 3.54
CA SER A 435 3.85 -5.58 4.42
C SER A 435 4.03 -5.07 5.84
N PHE A 436 3.00 -4.41 6.40
CA PHE A 436 2.97 -4.08 7.83
C PHE A 436 3.18 -5.33 8.71
N TYR A 437 2.77 -6.51 8.24
CA TYR A 437 2.97 -7.79 8.93
C TYR A 437 4.40 -8.35 8.90
N GLU A 438 5.34 -7.67 8.25
CA GLU A 438 6.78 -7.98 8.28
C GLU A 438 7.58 -6.95 9.08
N MET A 439 7.05 -5.74 9.27
CA MET A 439 7.71 -4.65 9.99
C MET A 439 7.71 -4.80 11.51
N ALA A 440 8.72 -4.24 12.18
CA ALA A 440 8.69 -4.00 13.63
C ALA A 440 7.60 -2.95 13.98
N PRO A 441 7.04 -2.93 15.21
CA PRO A 441 5.91 -2.06 15.55
C PRO A 441 6.16 -0.56 15.31
N GLU A 442 7.35 -0.07 15.65
CA GLU A 442 7.72 1.34 15.41
C GLU A 442 7.90 1.65 13.92
N GLN A 443 8.41 0.70 13.13
CA GLN A 443 8.52 0.81 11.67
C GLN A 443 7.14 0.82 11.01
N ALA A 444 6.21 -0.04 11.45
CA ALA A 444 4.83 -0.05 10.97
C ALA A 444 4.12 1.28 11.24
N LEU A 445 4.28 1.85 12.43
CA LEU A 445 3.72 3.17 12.78
C LEU A 445 4.39 4.32 12.01
N ALA A 446 5.70 4.24 11.72
CA ALA A 446 6.40 5.22 10.90
C ALA A 446 5.96 5.14 9.43
N ALA A 447 5.87 3.94 8.86
CA ALA A 447 5.37 3.69 7.51
C ALA A 447 3.92 4.16 7.36
N ALA A 448 3.05 3.84 8.31
CA ALA A 448 1.66 4.31 8.29
C ALA A 448 1.56 5.84 8.29
N ARG A 449 2.39 6.55 9.08
CA ARG A 449 2.46 8.02 9.04
C ARG A 449 2.95 8.54 7.68
N ALA A 450 3.98 7.93 7.09
CA ALA A 450 4.44 8.29 5.75
C ALA A 450 3.35 8.07 4.67
N CYS A 451 2.55 7.01 4.79
CA CYS A 451 1.38 6.76 3.94
C CYS A 451 0.27 7.80 4.15
N LEU A 452 -0.02 8.20 5.40
CA LEU A 452 -0.95 9.30 5.68
C LEU A 452 -0.44 10.64 5.10
N ASP A 453 0.87 10.91 5.14
CA ASP A 453 1.47 12.10 4.54
C ASP A 453 1.43 12.07 3.00
N LEU A 454 1.68 10.90 2.40
CA LEU A 454 1.58 10.66 0.95
C LEU A 454 0.19 10.94 0.39
N SER A 455 -0.87 10.71 1.18
CA SER A 455 -2.25 11.02 0.79
C SER A 455 -2.51 12.52 0.52
N ARG A 456 -1.67 13.40 1.09
CA ARG A 456 -1.82 14.87 1.11
C ARG A 456 -3.18 15.40 1.60
N LEU A 457 -4.02 14.55 2.21
CA LEU A 457 -5.31 14.97 2.75
C LEU A 457 -5.15 16.04 3.85
N PRO A 458 -6.06 17.03 3.96
CA PRO A 458 -5.97 18.07 4.98
C PRO A 458 -5.88 17.48 6.39
N PHE A 459 -4.98 18.02 7.23
CA PHE A 459 -4.78 17.53 8.62
C PHE A 459 -6.08 17.49 9.45
N ALA A 460 -7.03 18.37 9.16
CA ALA A 460 -8.34 18.35 9.81
C ALA A 460 -9.14 17.06 9.53
N GLN A 461 -8.97 16.46 8.34
CA GLN A 461 -9.54 15.16 7.99
C GLN A 461 -8.73 14.00 8.58
N LEU A 462 -7.40 14.06 8.52
CA LEU A 462 -6.47 13.01 9.00
C LEU A 462 -6.30 12.95 10.54
N ARG A 463 -6.96 13.84 11.30
CA ARG A 463 -6.79 13.96 12.75
C ARG A 463 -7.19 12.69 13.51
N GLY A 464 -8.20 11.95 13.03
CA GLY A 464 -8.64 10.71 13.64
C GLY A 464 -7.57 9.62 13.52
N GLU A 465 -7.09 9.40 12.30
CA GLU A 465 -6.15 8.36 11.96
C GLU A 465 -4.78 8.61 12.60
N ARG A 466 -4.26 9.84 12.53
CA ARG A 466 -3.03 10.21 13.25
C ARG A 466 -3.20 10.09 14.77
N GLY A 467 -4.36 10.51 15.31
CA GLY A 467 -4.67 10.38 16.72
C GLY A 467 -4.68 8.93 17.21
N GLU A 468 -5.09 8.00 16.34
CA GLU A 468 -5.06 6.55 16.61
C GLU A 468 -3.65 5.96 16.52
N LEU A 469 -2.84 6.34 15.52
CA LEU A 469 -1.41 5.96 15.47
C LEU A 469 -0.64 6.50 16.69
N ASP A 470 -0.93 7.74 17.10
CA ASP A 470 -0.37 8.36 18.31
C ASP A 470 -0.91 7.72 19.60
N ARG A 471 -2.12 7.12 19.58
CA ARG A 471 -2.65 6.30 20.68
C ARG A 471 -1.86 4.98 20.78
N LEU A 472 -1.81 4.23 19.68
CA LEU A 472 -1.10 2.94 19.59
C LEU A 472 0.37 3.07 20.00
N GLN A 473 1.08 4.12 19.58
CA GLN A 473 2.47 4.32 20.00
C GLN A 473 2.63 4.54 21.52
N ARG A 474 1.69 5.23 22.17
CA ARG A 474 1.73 5.47 23.63
C ARG A 474 1.26 4.28 24.45
N GLU A 475 0.42 3.43 23.89
CA GLU A 475 -0.24 2.33 24.59
C GLU A 475 0.42 0.96 24.39
N GLU A 476 1.01 0.70 23.23
CA GLU A 476 1.69 -0.56 22.88
C GLU A 476 3.21 -0.41 22.76
N GLY A 477 3.74 0.82 22.63
CA GLY A 477 5.17 1.09 22.45
C GLY A 477 6.07 0.63 23.61
N PRO A 478 7.41 0.59 23.43
CA PRO A 478 8.33 0.00 24.40
C PRO A 478 8.30 0.68 25.79
N HIS A 479 7.96 1.96 25.83
CA HIS A 479 7.83 2.76 27.06
C HIS A 479 6.39 2.85 27.61
N ALA A 480 5.42 2.17 27.00
CA ALA A 480 4.06 2.10 27.53
C ALA A 480 4.06 1.44 28.92
N SER A 481 3.32 2.02 29.87
CA SER A 481 3.27 1.49 31.23
C SER A 481 2.65 0.09 31.25
N GLU A 482 3.12 -0.76 32.16
CA GLU A 482 2.60 -2.12 32.30
C GLU A 482 1.09 -2.12 32.59
N PHE A 483 0.61 -1.18 33.43
CA PHE A 483 -0.80 -0.90 33.67
C PHE A 483 -1.57 -0.66 32.35
N THR A 484 -1.01 0.14 31.44
CA THR A 484 -1.62 0.45 30.14
C THR A 484 -1.76 -0.82 29.31
N ARG A 485 -0.68 -1.61 29.19
CA ARG A 485 -0.67 -2.84 28.39
C ARG A 485 -1.67 -3.88 28.93
N THR A 486 -1.69 -4.13 30.24
CA THR A 486 -2.59 -5.15 30.84
C THR A 486 -4.05 -4.69 30.84
N THR A 487 -4.31 -3.39 31.01
CA THR A 487 -5.65 -2.79 30.88
C THR A 487 -6.15 -2.83 29.42
N ASN A 488 -5.29 -2.55 28.45
CA ASN A 488 -5.63 -2.62 27.03
C ASN A 488 -5.88 -4.05 26.55
N ALA A 489 -5.04 -5.02 26.95
CA ALA A 489 -5.27 -6.44 26.68
C ALA A 489 -6.65 -6.91 27.18
N LEU A 490 -7.05 -6.45 28.37
CA LEU A 490 -8.37 -6.74 28.94
C LEU A 490 -9.51 -6.07 28.15
N PHE A 491 -9.39 -4.78 27.77
CA PHE A 491 -10.42 -4.08 26.98
C PHE A 491 -10.49 -4.54 25.52
N ALA A 492 -9.40 -5.03 24.95
CA ALA A 492 -9.36 -5.70 23.65
C ALA A 492 -10.04 -7.09 23.67
N GLY A 493 -10.48 -7.57 24.83
CA GLY A 493 -11.16 -8.85 24.98
C GLY A 493 -10.25 -10.06 24.81
N GLU A 494 -8.94 -9.94 25.05
CA GLU A 494 -8.03 -11.07 24.99
C GLU A 494 -8.51 -12.19 25.93
N LYS A 495 -8.79 -13.37 25.36
CA LYS A 495 -9.33 -14.53 26.09
C LYS A 495 -8.47 -14.90 27.31
N LEU A 496 -7.15 -14.74 27.18
CA LEU A 496 -6.16 -14.99 28.22
C LEU A 496 -6.14 -13.88 29.30
N ALA A 497 -6.41 -12.63 28.96
CA ALA A 497 -6.51 -11.54 29.92
C ALA A 497 -7.78 -11.69 30.78
N VAL A 498 -8.90 -12.01 30.13
CA VAL A 498 -10.16 -12.37 30.80
C VAL A 498 -9.96 -13.59 31.70
N PHE A 499 -9.21 -14.61 31.26
CA PHE A 499 -8.88 -15.79 32.08
C PHE A 499 -8.05 -15.44 33.33
N SER A 500 -6.99 -14.63 33.19
CA SER A 500 -6.19 -14.15 34.34
C SER A 500 -7.02 -13.32 35.33
N LEU A 501 -7.96 -12.49 34.84
CA LEU A 501 -8.88 -11.74 35.69
C LEU A 501 -9.85 -12.67 36.43
N VAL A 502 -10.41 -13.69 35.75
CA VAL A 502 -11.28 -14.70 36.37
C VAL A 502 -10.54 -15.48 37.45
N LEU A 503 -9.27 -15.84 37.24
CA LEU A 503 -8.45 -16.49 38.27
C LEU A 503 -8.19 -15.57 39.48
N ALA A 504 -7.81 -14.30 39.26
CA ALA A 504 -7.59 -13.33 40.33
C ALA A 504 -8.86 -13.09 41.17
N LEU A 505 -10.01 -12.87 40.51
CA LEU A 505 -11.32 -12.81 41.16
C LEU A 505 -11.63 -14.08 41.96
N SER A 506 -11.32 -15.26 41.41
CA SER A 506 -11.60 -16.53 42.06
C SER A 506 -10.81 -16.73 43.35
N MET A 507 -9.53 -16.36 43.38
CA MET A 507 -8.69 -16.48 44.58
C MET A 507 -9.25 -15.64 45.75
N ASP A 508 -9.57 -14.38 45.50
CA ASP A 508 -10.04 -13.47 46.56
C ASP A 508 -11.50 -13.73 46.97
N LEU A 509 -12.34 -14.19 46.04
CA LEU A 509 -13.68 -14.67 46.39
C LEU A 509 -13.62 -15.95 47.24
N LEU A 510 -12.63 -16.84 47.04
CA LEU A 510 -12.44 -17.99 47.93
C LEU A 510 -11.97 -17.59 49.34
N VAL A 511 -11.20 -16.50 49.49
CA VAL A 511 -10.89 -15.90 50.80
C VAL A 511 -12.16 -15.33 51.47
N LEU A 512 -13.10 -14.76 50.70
CA LEU A 512 -14.41 -14.34 51.21
C LEU A 512 -15.30 -15.54 51.61
N PHE A 513 -15.43 -16.55 50.75
CA PHE A 513 -16.26 -17.73 51.01
C PHE A 513 -15.76 -18.55 52.20
N THR A 514 -14.44 -18.71 52.37
CA THR A 514 -13.88 -19.40 53.55
C THR A 514 -14.16 -18.62 54.84
N GLY A 515 -14.12 -17.29 54.84
CA GLY A 515 -14.55 -16.46 55.97
C GLY A 515 -16.05 -16.58 56.28
N LEU A 516 -16.90 -16.50 55.27
CA LEU A 516 -18.37 -16.67 55.39
C LEU A 516 -18.75 -18.05 55.97
N ILE A 517 -18.20 -19.13 55.41
CA ILE A 517 -18.50 -20.51 55.82
C ILE A 517 -17.84 -20.84 57.16
N GLY A 518 -16.62 -20.34 57.40
CA GLY A 518 -15.91 -20.45 58.67
C GLY A 518 -16.67 -19.81 59.82
N ALA A 519 -17.20 -18.60 59.64
CA ALA A 519 -18.02 -17.94 60.66
C ALA A 519 -19.35 -18.66 60.93
N LYS A 520 -20.02 -19.19 59.89
CA LYS A 520 -21.27 -19.96 60.02
C LYS A 520 -21.05 -21.27 60.79
N SER A 521 -20.00 -22.02 60.46
CA SER A 521 -19.64 -23.28 61.15
C SER A 521 -19.06 -23.03 62.55
N ALA A 522 -18.40 -21.89 62.78
CA ALA A 522 -18.00 -21.47 64.12
C ALA A 522 -19.21 -21.24 65.02
N ARG A 523 -20.27 -20.55 64.53
CA ARG A 523 -21.50 -20.32 65.33
C ARG A 523 -22.14 -21.63 65.81
N THR A 524 -22.28 -22.64 64.95
CA THR A 524 -22.82 -23.94 65.37
C THR A 524 -21.96 -24.61 66.45
N THR A 525 -20.63 -24.54 66.33
CA THR A 525 -19.71 -25.10 67.35
C THR A 525 -19.71 -24.32 68.66
N PHE A 526 -19.90 -22.99 68.63
CA PHE A 526 -19.97 -22.18 69.84
C PHE A 526 -21.32 -22.30 70.57
N ALA A 527 -22.44 -22.39 69.83
CA ALA A 527 -23.78 -22.55 70.41
C ALA A 527 -23.85 -23.75 71.37
N ILE A 528 -23.29 -24.90 70.97
CA ILE A 528 -23.25 -26.15 71.76
C ILE A 528 -22.67 -25.95 73.17
N ARG A 529 -21.73 -25.00 73.38
CA ARG A 529 -21.19 -24.71 74.73
C ARG A 529 -22.01 -23.72 75.56
N VAL A 530 -22.94 -22.98 74.96
CA VAL A 530 -23.88 -22.10 75.69
C VAL A 530 -25.04 -22.93 76.27
N LEU A 531 -25.31 -24.09 75.69
CA LEU A 531 -26.37 -25.03 76.07
C LEU A 531 -26.04 -25.92 77.28
N GLU A 532 -24.87 -25.80 77.90
CA GLU A 532 -24.57 -26.48 79.17
C GLU A 532 -25.37 -25.78 80.31
N PRO A 533 -26.36 -26.45 80.94
CA PRO A 533 -27.24 -25.82 81.92
C PRO A 533 -26.53 -25.70 83.28
N ARG A 534 -26.44 -24.49 83.83
CA ARG A 534 -25.75 -24.23 85.10
C ARG A 534 -26.73 -24.07 86.25
N HIS A 535 -26.31 -24.45 87.46
CA HIS A 535 -27.18 -24.38 88.64
C HIS A 535 -27.58 -22.94 89.05
N ASP A 536 -26.89 -21.91 88.53
CA ASP A 536 -27.13 -20.46 88.70
C ASP A 536 -27.85 -19.77 87.51
N ASP A 537 -28.27 -20.55 86.51
CA ASP A 537 -29.20 -20.08 85.48
C ASP A 537 -30.61 -19.86 86.08
N ASP A 538 -31.36 -18.89 85.54
CA ASP A 538 -32.79 -18.75 85.82
C ASP A 538 -33.51 -20.07 85.47
N PRO A 539 -34.53 -20.54 86.22
CA PRO A 539 -35.21 -21.80 85.93
C PRO A 539 -35.73 -21.96 84.50
N ARG A 540 -36.11 -20.86 83.82
CA ARG A 540 -36.50 -20.86 82.39
C ARG A 540 -35.29 -21.01 81.47
N VAL A 541 -34.20 -20.29 81.75
CA VAL A 541 -32.92 -20.39 81.02
C VAL A 541 -32.34 -21.80 81.14
N PHE A 542 -32.37 -22.37 82.36
CA PHE A 542 -31.99 -23.75 82.65
C PHE A 542 -32.86 -24.74 81.86
N ALA A 543 -34.19 -24.59 81.90
CA ALA A 543 -35.12 -25.43 81.17
C ALA A 543 -34.89 -25.39 79.65
N ILE A 544 -34.65 -24.21 79.07
CA ILE A 544 -34.38 -24.06 77.63
C ILE A 544 -33.05 -24.73 77.26
N LYS A 545 -31.97 -24.49 78.00
CA LYS A 545 -30.66 -25.13 77.75
C LYS A 545 -30.74 -26.65 77.85
N ALA A 546 -31.39 -27.17 78.90
CA ALA A 546 -31.53 -28.61 79.11
C ALA A 546 -32.47 -29.27 78.08
N LEU A 547 -33.55 -28.59 77.67
CA LEU A 547 -34.39 -29.00 76.53
C LEU A 547 -33.55 -29.14 75.26
N LEU A 548 -32.77 -28.12 74.92
CA LEU A 548 -31.91 -28.12 73.73
C LEU A 548 -30.77 -29.15 73.80
N ARG A 549 -30.32 -29.54 75.00
CA ARG A 549 -29.35 -30.62 75.23
C ARG A 549 -29.93 -32.01 74.95
N HIS A 550 -31.18 -32.26 75.37
CA HIS A 550 -31.82 -33.58 75.29
C HIS A 550 -32.71 -33.75 74.03
N LEU A 551 -32.75 -32.75 73.15
CA LEU A 551 -33.54 -32.80 71.92
C LEU A 551 -32.94 -33.76 70.90
N ALA A 552 -33.65 -34.83 70.57
CA ALA A 552 -33.31 -35.73 69.47
C ALA A 552 -33.71 -35.10 68.12
N PRO A 553 -32.87 -35.24 67.07
CA PRO A 553 -33.24 -34.83 65.73
C PRO A 553 -34.36 -35.74 65.21
N PHE A 554 -35.49 -35.13 64.87
CA PHE A 554 -36.68 -35.78 64.32
C PHE A 554 -37.22 -34.89 63.21
N THR A 555 -37.76 -35.45 62.13
CA THR A 555 -38.39 -34.64 61.09
C THR A 555 -39.57 -35.39 60.47
N ALA A 556 -40.77 -34.91 60.74
CA ALA A 556 -42.01 -35.44 60.17
C ALA A 556 -43.03 -34.31 59.97
N ARG A 557 -43.90 -34.46 58.98
CA ARG A 557 -45.09 -33.62 58.80
C ARG A 557 -46.30 -34.36 59.37
N ILE A 558 -46.92 -33.80 60.40
CA ILE A 558 -48.11 -34.35 61.08
C ILE A 558 -49.18 -33.27 61.02
N ASP A 559 -50.36 -33.62 60.51
CA ASP A 559 -51.48 -32.70 60.28
C ASP A 559 -51.09 -31.43 59.51
N GLY A 560 -50.26 -31.60 58.47
CA GLY A 560 -49.70 -30.52 57.65
C GLY A 560 -48.53 -29.73 58.29
N VAL A 561 -48.42 -29.74 59.61
CA VAL A 561 -47.37 -29.04 60.38
C VAL A 561 -46.07 -29.84 60.35
N LEU A 562 -44.96 -29.18 60.03
CA LEU A 562 -43.62 -29.75 60.10
C LEU A 562 -43.08 -29.66 61.54
N TYR A 563 -42.57 -30.77 62.06
CA TYR A 563 -41.85 -30.87 63.33
C TYR A 563 -40.37 -31.18 63.04
N GLN A 564 -39.45 -30.61 63.83
CA GLN A 564 -37.99 -30.67 63.59
C GLN A 564 -37.18 -31.15 64.81
N GLY A 565 -37.84 -31.71 65.81
CA GLY A 565 -37.18 -32.34 66.96
C GLY A 565 -38.18 -33.11 67.82
N GLN A 566 -37.69 -34.11 68.53
CA GLN A 566 -38.45 -34.88 69.52
C GLN A 566 -37.66 -34.91 70.82
N ILE A 567 -38.33 -34.73 71.94
CA ILE A 567 -37.76 -34.95 73.27
C ILE A 567 -38.64 -35.92 74.03
N ASP A 568 -37.99 -36.85 74.73
CA ASP A 568 -38.56 -37.92 75.54
C ASP A 568 -38.14 -37.62 76.97
N LEU A 569 -39.11 -37.33 77.85
CA LEU A 569 -38.85 -36.90 79.22
C LEU A 569 -38.30 -38.04 80.10
N ASP A 570 -38.61 -39.30 79.79
CA ASP A 570 -38.14 -40.45 80.57
C ASP A 570 -36.67 -40.76 80.35
N ARG A 571 -36.12 -40.44 79.17
CA ARG A 571 -34.67 -40.44 78.93
C ARG A 571 -33.92 -39.40 79.78
N ILE A 572 -34.59 -38.39 80.33
CA ILE A 572 -33.97 -37.35 81.15
C ILE A 572 -33.80 -37.87 82.58
N HIS A 573 -32.58 -38.30 82.92
CA HIS A 573 -32.26 -38.96 84.18
C HIS A 573 -32.29 -38.02 85.40
N ASN A 574 -32.07 -36.71 85.19
CA ASN A 574 -32.13 -35.72 86.27
C ASN A 574 -33.59 -35.27 86.46
N PRO A 575 -34.25 -35.54 87.61
CA PRO A 575 -35.65 -35.18 87.82
C PRO A 575 -35.88 -33.66 87.76
N ARG A 576 -34.92 -32.84 88.23
CA ARG A 576 -35.04 -31.37 88.16
C ARG A 576 -35.00 -30.86 86.72
N GLU A 577 -34.24 -31.50 85.83
CA GLU A 577 -34.28 -31.19 84.39
C GLU A 577 -35.60 -31.65 83.80
N ARG A 578 -36.01 -32.90 84.07
CA ARG A 578 -37.27 -33.48 83.58
C ARG A 578 -38.49 -32.61 83.92
N ASP A 579 -38.61 -32.18 85.18
CA ASP A 579 -39.73 -31.35 85.65
C ASP A 579 -39.74 -29.97 85.00
N LEU A 580 -38.58 -29.30 84.92
CA LEU A 580 -38.47 -27.96 84.35
C LEU A 580 -38.68 -27.95 82.83
N ILE A 581 -38.17 -28.97 82.13
CA ILE A 581 -38.40 -29.18 80.69
C ILE A 581 -39.87 -29.54 80.45
N GLY A 582 -40.44 -30.47 81.24
CA GLY A 582 -41.85 -30.85 81.14
C GLY A 582 -42.81 -29.67 81.34
N GLN A 583 -42.53 -28.79 82.32
CA GLN A 583 -43.29 -27.54 82.51
C GLN A 583 -43.14 -26.56 81.34
N LEU A 584 -41.94 -26.46 80.74
CA LEU A 584 -41.70 -25.62 79.56
C LEU A 584 -42.44 -26.16 78.33
N LEU A 585 -42.37 -27.46 78.08
CA LEU A 585 -43.05 -28.15 76.97
C LEU A 585 -44.59 -28.09 77.10
N LYS A 586 -45.13 -28.32 78.30
CA LYS A 586 -46.58 -28.23 78.58
C LYS A 586 -47.10 -26.78 78.57
N ARG A 587 -46.24 -25.76 78.79
CA ARG A 587 -46.61 -24.34 78.59
C ARG A 587 -46.61 -23.95 77.12
N ASN A 588 -45.65 -24.45 76.35
CA ASN A 588 -45.46 -24.09 74.95
C ASN A 588 -46.40 -24.82 73.98
N SER A 589 -47.12 -25.86 74.44
CA SER A 589 -48.09 -26.60 73.63
C SER A 589 -49.35 -25.77 73.36
N ALA A 590 -49.78 -24.95 74.32
CA ALA A 590 -50.87 -23.99 74.15
C ALA A 590 -50.58 -22.94 73.05
N SER A 591 -49.31 -22.62 72.82
CA SER A 591 -48.86 -21.76 71.71
C SER A 591 -48.57 -22.51 70.40
N GLY A 592 -48.77 -23.84 70.36
CA GLY A 592 -48.49 -24.66 69.18
C GLY A 592 -47.01 -24.71 68.77
N MET A 593 -46.08 -24.41 69.69
CA MET A 593 -44.63 -24.62 69.51
C MET A 593 -44.24 -26.08 69.74
N THR A 594 -44.94 -26.75 70.64
CA THR A 594 -44.74 -28.16 71.02
C THR A 594 -46.06 -28.94 70.89
N ARG A 595 -45.97 -30.26 70.71
CA ARG A 595 -47.13 -31.16 70.69
C ARG A 595 -46.75 -32.47 71.40
N PRO A 596 -47.53 -32.97 72.38
CA PRO A 596 -47.30 -34.31 72.92
C PRO A 596 -47.51 -35.36 71.82
N VAL A 597 -46.77 -36.45 71.88
CA VAL A 597 -46.97 -37.59 70.96
C VAL A 597 -48.31 -38.27 71.29
N ALA A 598 -48.96 -38.86 70.29
CA ALA A 598 -50.16 -39.66 70.55
C ALA A 598 -49.78 -40.88 71.39
N ASP A 599 -50.60 -41.19 72.41
CA ASP A 599 -50.43 -42.34 73.32
C ASP A 599 -49.14 -42.32 74.19
N ASP A 600 -48.39 -41.21 74.21
CA ASP A 600 -47.19 -41.00 75.03
C ASP A 600 -47.16 -39.57 75.61
N GLU A 601 -47.44 -39.44 76.92
CA GLU A 601 -47.40 -38.15 77.65
C GLU A 601 -45.98 -37.63 77.97
N SER A 602 -44.96 -38.47 77.81
CA SER A 602 -43.56 -38.18 78.12
C SER A 602 -42.80 -37.67 76.88
N ALA A 603 -43.21 -38.09 75.68
CA ALA A 603 -42.66 -37.58 74.43
C ALA A 603 -43.37 -36.31 73.89
N PHE A 604 -42.57 -35.34 73.45
CA PHE A 604 -43.02 -34.11 72.81
C PHE A 604 -42.28 -33.84 71.50
N LEU A 605 -43.01 -33.40 70.48
CA LEU A 605 -42.50 -32.94 69.20
C LEU A 605 -42.39 -31.41 69.18
N LEU A 606 -41.26 -30.88 68.72
CA LEU A 606 -41.03 -29.45 68.54
C LEU A 606 -41.32 -29.05 67.09
N ARG A 607 -42.18 -28.06 66.91
CA ARG A 607 -42.57 -27.52 65.59
C ARG A 607 -41.37 -26.84 64.91
N TYR A 608 -41.32 -26.89 63.59
CA TYR A 608 -40.37 -26.12 62.79
C TYR A 608 -40.42 -24.62 63.16
N GLY A 609 -39.26 -24.03 63.47
CA GLY A 609 -39.14 -22.66 63.99
C GLY A 609 -39.31 -22.50 65.51
N ALA A 610 -39.85 -23.48 66.24
CA ALA A 610 -39.93 -23.40 67.71
C ALA A 610 -38.54 -23.44 68.37
N LEU A 611 -37.57 -24.13 67.74
CA LEU A 611 -36.16 -24.13 68.15
C LEU A 611 -35.59 -22.71 68.16
N GLU A 612 -35.76 -21.99 67.03
CA GLU A 612 -35.27 -20.62 66.85
C GLU A 612 -35.95 -19.65 67.84
N GLN A 613 -37.24 -19.83 68.13
CA GLN A 613 -37.94 -19.04 69.15
C GLN A 613 -37.44 -19.30 70.59
N LEU A 614 -37.02 -20.53 70.89
CA LEU A 614 -36.42 -20.88 72.19
C LEU A 614 -34.99 -20.33 72.32
N GLU A 615 -34.20 -20.42 71.25
CA GLU A 615 -32.87 -19.79 71.16
C GLU A 615 -32.95 -18.26 71.26
N GLU A 616 -33.95 -17.63 70.65
CA GLU A 616 -34.17 -16.18 70.74
C GLU A 616 -34.61 -15.76 72.15
N GLN A 617 -35.45 -16.55 72.83
CA GLN A 617 -35.81 -16.33 74.24
C GLN A 617 -34.59 -16.47 75.17
N LEU A 618 -33.74 -17.48 74.93
CA LEU A 618 -32.49 -17.69 75.65
C LEU A 618 -31.55 -16.49 75.47
N ASP A 619 -31.33 -16.05 74.23
CA ASP A 619 -30.45 -14.93 73.90
C ASP A 619 -30.96 -13.59 74.47
N ARG A 620 -32.26 -13.31 74.35
CA ARG A 620 -32.90 -12.14 75.01
C ARG A 620 -32.64 -12.14 76.52
N HIS A 621 -32.71 -13.29 77.20
CA HIS A 621 -32.40 -13.39 78.62
C HIS A 621 -30.92 -13.12 78.94
N THR A 622 -29.97 -13.66 78.16
CA THR A 622 -28.54 -13.35 78.35
C THR A 622 -28.21 -11.89 78.07
N ARG A 623 -28.76 -11.29 77.01
CA ARG A 623 -28.57 -9.87 76.70
C ARG A 623 -29.16 -8.97 77.80
N GLY A 624 -30.34 -9.30 78.33
CA GLY A 624 -30.91 -8.60 79.49
C GLY A 624 -30.06 -8.68 80.75
N ARG A 625 -29.47 -9.85 81.06
CA ARG A 625 -28.61 -10.05 82.24
C ARG A 625 -27.27 -9.30 82.12
N ALA A 626 -26.79 -9.03 80.90
CA ALA A 626 -25.60 -8.22 80.63
C ALA A 626 -25.86 -6.69 80.62
N ALA A 627 -27.10 -6.26 80.38
CA ALA A 627 -27.51 -4.86 80.38
C ALA A 627 -27.97 -4.34 81.75
N ALA A 628 -28.16 -5.22 82.75
CA ALA A 628 -28.45 -4.82 84.11
C ALA A 628 -27.24 -4.08 84.71
N PRO A 629 -27.39 -2.82 85.19
CA PRO A 629 -26.29 -2.08 85.77
C PRO A 629 -25.81 -2.79 87.05
N VAL A 630 -24.51 -3.11 87.11
CA VAL A 630 -23.89 -3.60 88.34
C VAL A 630 -24.10 -2.55 89.43
N ALA A 631 -24.82 -2.90 90.48
CA ALA A 631 -25.11 -1.98 91.57
C ALA A 631 -23.79 -1.44 92.16
N PRO A 632 -23.65 -0.12 92.36
CA PRO A 632 -22.44 0.43 92.95
C PRO A 632 -22.23 -0.17 94.35
N PRO A 633 -20.98 -0.40 94.78
CA PRO A 633 -20.69 -0.94 96.10
C PRO A 633 -21.27 -0.01 97.19
N PRO A 634 -21.69 -0.57 98.34
CA PRO A 634 -22.31 0.21 99.41
C PRO A 634 -21.35 1.31 99.90
N PRO A 635 -21.87 2.49 100.29
CA PRO A 635 -21.03 3.62 100.67
C PRO A 635 -20.22 3.31 101.93
N GLY A 636 -18.90 3.39 101.81
CA GLY A 636 -18.00 3.41 102.97
C GLY A 636 -18.20 4.69 103.82
N PRO A 637 -17.77 4.68 105.10
CA PRO A 637 -17.99 5.79 106.01
C PRO A 637 -17.30 7.08 105.51
N THR A 638 -18.07 8.15 105.36
CA THR A 638 -17.61 9.47 104.88
C THR A 638 -16.66 10.17 105.84
N PRO A 639 -15.43 10.54 105.43
CA PRO A 639 -14.58 11.48 106.15
C PRO A 639 -14.75 12.93 105.65
N GLY A 640 -14.54 13.90 106.55
CA GLY A 640 -14.05 15.24 106.23
C GLY A 640 -14.84 16.12 105.23
N ARG A 641 -15.84 16.87 105.72
CA ARG A 641 -16.52 17.93 104.95
C ARG A 641 -15.64 19.20 104.86
N HIS A 642 -14.99 19.45 103.72
CA HIS A 642 -14.34 20.73 103.41
C HIS A 642 -14.81 21.32 102.07
N VAL A 643 -15.16 22.61 102.10
CA VAL A 643 -15.69 23.44 100.99
C VAL A 643 -15.40 24.91 101.36
N PRO A 644 -15.08 25.85 100.45
CA PRO A 644 -14.51 25.72 99.10
C PRO A 644 -13.16 26.49 98.96
N GLN A 645 -12.57 26.47 97.77
CA GLN A 645 -12.00 27.69 97.19
C GLN A 645 -12.57 27.92 95.78
N VAL A 646 -12.64 29.18 95.37
CA VAL A 646 -13.19 29.65 94.09
C VAL A 646 -12.13 30.51 93.43
N GLU A 647 -11.81 30.23 92.16
CA GLU A 647 -11.04 31.14 91.32
C GLU A 647 -11.83 31.55 90.05
N PRO A 648 -11.57 32.73 89.48
CA PRO A 648 -12.49 33.40 88.56
C PRO A 648 -12.30 33.02 87.07
N PRO A 649 -13.32 33.25 86.22
CA PRO A 649 -13.19 33.10 84.78
C PRO A 649 -12.26 34.17 84.17
N ARG A 650 -11.46 33.78 83.17
CA ARG A 650 -10.67 34.71 82.34
C ARG A 650 -11.54 35.33 81.24
N PRO A 651 -11.31 36.61 80.86
CA PRO A 651 -12.24 37.38 80.03
C PRO A 651 -12.09 37.16 78.51
N VAL A 652 -13.12 37.61 77.79
CA VAL A 652 -13.19 37.70 76.33
C VAL A 652 -12.19 38.72 75.78
N GLY A 653 -11.45 38.37 74.72
CA GLY A 653 -10.74 39.31 73.87
C GLY A 653 -11.56 39.62 72.61
N LEU A 654 -11.88 40.89 72.37
CA LEU A 654 -12.70 41.35 71.23
C LEU A 654 -11.89 42.29 70.32
N GLY A 655 -11.85 41.99 69.02
CA GLY A 655 -11.27 42.85 67.99
C GLY A 655 -10.53 42.06 66.89
N GLY A 656 -10.70 42.32 65.58
CA GLY A 656 -11.71 43.13 64.91
C GLY A 656 -11.19 43.90 63.70
N ARG A 657 -11.79 43.69 62.51
CA ARG A 657 -11.50 44.34 61.20
C ARG A 657 -10.10 44.05 60.62
N LEU A 658 -9.82 44.01 59.31
CA LEU A 658 -10.56 43.94 58.02
C LEU A 658 -9.82 42.87 57.17
N GLY A 659 -10.28 42.32 56.04
CA GLY A 659 -11.47 42.56 55.21
C GLY A 659 -11.31 41.83 53.85
N ASN A 660 -12.01 42.30 52.81
CA ASN A 660 -12.01 41.81 51.42
C ASN A 660 -12.68 40.45 51.15
N ALA A 661 -13.29 40.34 49.97
CA ALA A 661 -14.13 39.21 49.54
C ALA A 661 -13.72 38.74 48.13
N VAL A 662 -14.17 37.54 47.74
CA VAL A 662 -14.83 37.21 46.46
C VAL A 662 -15.30 35.74 46.52
N PRO A 663 -16.53 35.39 46.07
CA PRO A 663 -17.08 34.03 46.18
C PRO A 663 -16.90 33.17 44.91
N PRO A 664 -16.91 31.83 45.02
CA PRO A 664 -17.02 30.90 43.88
C PRO A 664 -18.49 30.71 43.42
N PRO A 665 -18.73 30.28 42.16
CA PRO A 665 -20.06 30.21 41.54
C PRO A 665 -20.89 28.95 41.91
N PRO A 666 -22.22 28.97 41.69
CA PRO A 666 -23.14 27.92 42.14
C PRO A 666 -23.25 26.70 41.20
N ARG A 667 -23.71 25.58 41.78
CA ARG A 667 -24.11 24.35 41.07
C ARG A 667 -25.29 24.61 40.11
N ARG A 668 -25.34 23.91 38.98
CA ARG A 668 -26.58 23.69 38.20
C ARG A 668 -27.01 22.23 38.28
N HIS A 669 -28.32 22.02 38.42
CA HIS A 669 -28.95 20.72 38.17
C HIS A 669 -28.97 20.43 36.66
N ARG A 670 -29.14 19.14 36.30
CA ARG A 670 -29.29 18.67 34.92
C ARG A 670 -30.39 17.62 34.86
N ASP A 671 -31.61 18.07 34.69
CA ASP A 671 -32.77 17.21 34.47
C ASP A 671 -32.95 16.85 32.98
N GLN A 672 -33.81 15.88 32.72
CA GLN A 672 -34.03 15.25 31.42
C GLN A 672 -34.99 16.05 30.52
N PRO A 673 -34.88 15.93 29.19
CA PRO A 673 -36.03 16.02 28.29
C PRO A 673 -36.49 14.62 27.85
N ALA A 674 -37.81 14.42 27.76
CA ALA A 674 -38.41 13.22 27.18
C ALA A 674 -39.75 13.57 26.52
N ALA A 675 -40.02 12.98 25.35
CA ALA A 675 -41.30 12.98 24.61
C ALA A 675 -41.83 14.35 24.11
N ASN A 676 -42.70 14.44 23.10
CA ASN A 676 -42.98 13.57 21.93
C ASN A 676 -43.82 14.38 20.91
N ALA A 677 -43.73 14.02 19.62
CA ALA A 677 -44.72 14.31 18.57
C ALA A 677 -44.96 15.83 18.26
N GLU A 678 -45.70 16.24 17.22
CA GLU A 678 -46.41 15.46 16.19
C GLU A 678 -46.40 16.15 14.79
N GLN A 679 -47.02 15.46 13.84
CA GLN A 679 -47.18 15.71 12.40
C GLN A 679 -47.68 17.11 11.99
N GLY A 680 -47.36 17.55 10.76
CA GLY A 680 -48.03 18.69 10.11
C GLY A 680 -47.50 19.00 8.71
N THR A 681 -48.28 18.74 7.66
CA THR A 681 -47.98 19.06 6.25
C THR A 681 -48.78 20.27 5.73
N VAL A 682 -48.40 20.73 4.54
CA VAL A 682 -49.17 21.51 3.51
C VAL A 682 -48.48 22.81 3.07
N ALA A 683 -48.46 22.99 1.74
CA ALA A 683 -47.79 24.04 0.99
C ALA A 683 -48.48 25.42 1.02
N SER A 684 -47.76 26.48 0.58
CA SER A 684 -48.13 27.37 -0.55
C SER A 684 -47.64 28.83 -0.45
N ALA A 685 -47.06 29.30 -1.56
CA ALA A 685 -47.27 30.62 -2.20
C ALA A 685 -46.71 31.95 -1.63
N THR A 686 -45.82 32.54 -2.45
CA THR A 686 -45.78 33.94 -2.93
C THR A 686 -45.73 35.14 -1.95
N ALA A 687 -44.58 35.82 -1.88
CA ALA A 687 -44.38 37.26 -2.14
C ALA A 687 -42.88 37.63 -1.98
N GLY A 688 -42.31 38.63 -2.66
CA GLY A 688 -42.92 39.51 -3.68
C GLY A 688 -42.38 40.95 -3.73
N TRP A 689 -41.11 41.20 -3.39
CA TRP A 689 -40.46 42.52 -3.49
C TRP A 689 -39.09 42.37 -4.19
N GLY A 690 -38.63 43.24 -5.08
CA GLY A 690 -39.26 44.48 -5.58
C GLY A 690 -38.40 45.72 -5.30
N GLY A 691 -37.26 45.85 -5.97
CA GLY A 691 -36.37 47.00 -5.84
C GLY A 691 -35.33 47.03 -6.97
N ALA A 692 -35.46 48.00 -7.86
CA ALA A 692 -34.57 48.21 -9.02
C ALA A 692 -34.24 49.71 -9.18
N THR A 693 -33.38 50.04 -10.14
CA THR A 693 -32.86 51.39 -10.49
C THR A 693 -31.82 51.97 -9.52
N ALA A 694 -30.84 52.79 -9.94
CA ALA A 694 -30.20 52.98 -11.25
C ALA A 694 -28.89 53.82 -11.08
N GLY A 695 -27.98 53.79 -12.07
CA GLY A 695 -26.79 54.66 -12.14
C GLY A 695 -25.58 53.99 -12.80
N THR A 696 -25.41 53.92 -14.14
CA THR A 696 -25.09 54.95 -15.16
C THR A 696 -23.63 55.45 -15.23
N ASN A 697 -22.96 55.06 -16.32
CA ASN A 697 -21.96 55.81 -17.13
C ASN A 697 -20.58 56.25 -16.55
N SER A 698 -19.53 55.57 -17.05
CA SER A 698 -18.33 56.18 -17.69
C SER A 698 -17.53 55.06 -18.39
N ARG A 699 -17.44 54.94 -19.72
CA ARG A 699 -16.49 55.63 -20.64
C ARG A 699 -15.22 56.14 -19.93
N GLY A 700 -13.98 55.73 -20.26
CA GLY A 700 -13.48 54.87 -21.34
C GLY A 700 -12.49 55.65 -22.23
N THR A 701 -11.28 55.10 -22.41
CA THR A 701 -10.20 55.62 -23.27
C THR A 701 -9.27 54.49 -23.68
N ASP A 702 -8.96 54.40 -24.97
CA ASP A 702 -7.98 53.50 -25.56
C ASP A 702 -6.55 54.03 -25.40
N ALA A 703 -5.55 53.16 -25.51
CA ALA A 703 -4.16 53.52 -25.80
C ALA A 703 -3.37 52.29 -26.29
N ASP A 704 -3.18 52.16 -27.60
CA ASP A 704 -2.19 51.24 -28.16
C ASP A 704 -0.77 51.70 -27.84
N PHE A 705 0.15 50.77 -27.61
CA PHE A 705 1.55 50.95 -27.97
C PHE A 705 2.23 49.60 -28.23
N ALA A 706 3.06 49.53 -29.27
CA ALA A 706 3.67 48.31 -29.77
C ALA A 706 5.21 48.37 -29.79
N ASP A 707 5.81 47.22 -30.12
CA ASP A 707 7.13 47.03 -30.71
C ASP A 707 8.41 47.36 -29.92
N SER A 708 9.02 46.26 -29.45
CA SER A 708 10.24 45.67 -30.08
C SER A 708 11.58 45.76 -29.33
N VAL A 709 12.43 44.77 -29.67
CA VAL A 709 13.86 44.58 -29.30
C VAL A 709 14.11 44.30 -27.80
N GLY A 710 14.89 43.30 -27.39
CA GLY A 710 15.65 42.28 -28.12
C GLY A 710 17.11 42.20 -27.62
N GLY A 711 17.57 41.01 -27.19
CA GLY A 711 18.95 40.80 -26.77
C GLY A 711 19.13 39.58 -25.87
N ALA A 712 20.10 38.74 -26.17
CA ALA A 712 20.49 37.58 -25.36
C ALA A 712 21.78 37.85 -24.59
N ALA A 713 21.94 37.22 -23.42
CA ALA A 713 23.22 37.11 -22.73
C ALA A 713 23.25 35.81 -21.89
N ASP A 714 24.13 34.88 -22.26
CA ASP A 714 24.49 33.69 -21.48
C ASP A 714 25.74 34.01 -20.65
N TRP A 715 25.72 33.73 -19.34
CA TRP A 715 26.90 33.75 -18.48
C TRP A 715 26.78 32.79 -17.29
N ASN A 716 27.56 31.72 -17.34
CA ASN A 716 27.97 30.96 -16.14
C ASN A 716 28.88 31.82 -15.27
N LEU A 717 28.77 31.68 -13.94
CA LEU A 717 29.91 31.81 -13.02
C LEU A 717 29.64 31.15 -11.67
N ALA A 718 30.64 30.45 -11.15
CA ALA A 718 30.62 29.74 -9.88
C ALA A 718 31.37 30.49 -8.77
N ASP A 719 31.48 29.85 -7.61
CA ASP A 719 32.41 30.10 -6.51
C ASP A 719 32.40 31.47 -5.81
N ARG A 720 31.84 31.47 -4.59
CA ARG A 720 32.51 32.09 -3.44
C ARG A 720 32.15 31.46 -2.10
N GLU A 721 33.03 31.67 -1.13
CA GLU A 721 33.20 30.80 0.05
C GLU A 721 32.44 31.26 1.31
N MET A 722 32.08 30.26 2.13
CA MET A 722 32.17 30.13 3.61
C MET A 722 32.61 31.32 4.52
N PRO A 723 32.45 31.23 5.86
CA PRO A 723 31.49 30.44 6.68
C PRO A 723 30.89 31.23 7.88
N TRP A 724 30.03 30.57 8.67
CA TRP A 724 30.11 30.67 10.15
C TRP A 724 29.57 29.40 10.82
N ALA A 725 30.13 29.03 11.97
CA ALA A 725 29.73 27.87 12.76
C ALA A 725 30.01 28.10 14.26
N VAL A 726 29.11 27.63 15.12
CA VAL A 726 29.20 27.64 16.59
C VAL A 726 28.47 26.39 17.09
N GLY A 727 28.96 25.59 18.04
CA GLY A 727 30.26 25.59 18.70
C GLY A 727 30.23 24.56 19.85
N ALA A 728 31.09 23.54 19.80
CA ALA A 728 31.08 22.42 20.75
C ALA A 728 32.23 22.52 21.78
N ALA A 729 32.00 22.00 22.99
CA ALA A 729 32.93 22.16 24.12
C ALA A 729 33.35 20.82 24.77
N ALA A 730 34.67 20.63 24.82
CA ALA A 730 35.51 19.83 25.73
C ALA A 730 35.01 18.53 26.43
N VAL A 731 35.90 17.52 26.39
CA VAL A 731 35.90 16.28 27.21
C VAL A 731 36.44 16.56 28.64
N PRO A 732 36.36 15.60 29.58
CA PRO A 732 37.56 14.78 29.85
C PRO A 732 37.28 13.28 30.13
N ASP A 733 38.33 12.47 29.99
CA ASP A 733 38.33 11.01 29.99
C ASP A 733 38.26 10.35 31.39
N ALA A 734 37.81 9.09 31.45
CA ALA A 734 38.38 8.05 32.33
C ALA A 734 37.91 6.63 31.95
N TRP A 735 38.73 5.62 32.31
CA TRP A 735 38.49 4.16 32.29
C TRP A 735 38.62 3.40 30.96
N GLN A 736 39.77 2.71 30.86
CA GLN A 736 40.03 1.51 30.06
C GLN A 736 39.30 0.28 30.71
N ASP A 737 39.36 -0.97 30.27
CA ASP A 737 40.42 -1.70 29.55
C ASP A 737 39.92 -3.11 29.06
N TRP A 738 40.68 -3.75 28.16
CA TRP A 738 40.63 -5.20 27.77
C TRP A 738 39.44 -5.70 26.91
N THR A 739 39.58 -6.61 25.93
CA THR A 739 40.74 -7.37 25.38
C THR A 739 40.67 -7.50 23.85
N ASP A 740 41.81 -7.49 23.14
CA ASP A 740 41.97 -8.21 21.86
C ASP A 740 43.46 -8.47 21.48
N PRO A 741 43.86 -9.71 21.06
CA PRO A 741 45.22 -10.06 20.63
C PRO A 741 45.36 -10.36 19.10
N PRO A 742 46.59 -10.42 18.52
CA PRO A 742 46.88 -9.49 17.42
C PRO A 742 47.32 -10.08 16.07
N ALA A 743 47.31 -9.24 15.02
CA ALA A 743 47.83 -9.52 13.68
C ALA A 743 49.36 -9.34 13.55
N LYS A 744 49.98 -9.97 12.53
CA LYS A 744 51.38 -9.79 12.10
C LYS A 744 51.59 -10.23 10.62
N PRO A 745 52.72 -9.90 9.92
CA PRO A 745 52.66 -8.91 8.85
C PRO A 745 53.29 -9.33 7.50
N ALA A 746 53.26 -8.43 6.51
CA ALA A 746 53.84 -8.61 5.17
C ALA A 746 55.10 -7.77 4.89
N PRO A 747 56.06 -8.32 4.12
CA PRO A 747 57.03 -7.59 3.26
C PRO A 747 57.16 -8.23 1.85
N THR A 748 57.71 -7.66 0.75
CA THR A 748 58.13 -6.30 0.32
C THR A 748 58.30 -6.29 -1.22
N ARG A 749 58.34 -5.12 -1.88
CA ARG A 749 58.70 -4.95 -3.32
C ARG A 749 60.24 -4.93 -3.51
N PRO A 750 60.80 -5.18 -4.71
CA PRO A 750 61.05 -4.07 -5.67
C PRO A 750 60.94 -4.44 -7.18
N ASP A 751 60.94 -3.41 -8.04
CA ASP A 751 61.15 -3.44 -9.51
C ASP A 751 62.69 -3.26 -9.83
N PRO A 752 63.20 -2.89 -11.03
CA PRO A 752 62.65 -2.84 -12.41
C PRO A 752 63.59 -3.37 -13.55
N ALA A 753 63.08 -3.51 -14.78
CA ALA A 753 63.75 -3.37 -16.10
C ALA A 753 62.71 -3.68 -17.22
N ALA A 754 62.62 -3.13 -18.45
CA ALA A 754 63.39 -2.20 -19.31
C ALA A 754 63.78 -2.87 -20.66
N ASP A 755 63.83 -2.06 -21.73
CA ASP A 755 64.24 -2.38 -23.13
C ASP A 755 63.32 -3.31 -23.97
N ALA A 756 63.14 -3.14 -25.28
CA ALA A 756 63.36 -1.99 -26.19
C ALA A 756 62.62 -2.21 -27.55
N ASP A 757 62.36 -1.11 -28.29
CA ASP A 757 62.28 -0.96 -29.77
C ASP A 757 61.40 -1.89 -30.65
N ALA A 758 61.01 -1.56 -31.90
CA ALA A 758 60.71 -0.31 -32.63
C ALA A 758 60.19 -0.71 -34.05
N LEU A 759 59.88 0.27 -34.92
CA LEU A 759 59.37 0.11 -36.31
C LEU A 759 57.91 -0.42 -36.38
N GLY A 760 56.98 0.07 -37.21
CA GLY A 760 57.05 1.06 -38.31
C GLY A 760 57.17 0.38 -39.69
N GLY A 761 56.31 0.60 -40.69
CA GLY A 761 55.11 1.43 -40.80
C GLY A 761 54.30 1.06 -42.07
N ALA A 762 53.20 1.76 -42.37
CA ALA A 762 52.23 1.32 -43.38
C ALA A 762 52.42 1.90 -44.80
N ARG A 763 52.10 1.12 -45.88
CA ARG A 763 51.10 1.51 -46.92
C ARG A 763 50.79 0.44 -47.99
N TRP A 764 49.48 0.12 -48.11
CA TRP A 764 48.64 0.01 -49.33
C TRP A 764 49.17 -0.54 -50.69
N GLY A 765 48.42 -1.47 -51.32
CA GLY A 765 48.17 -1.45 -52.79
C GLY A 765 47.92 -2.80 -53.53
N SER A 766 46.75 -2.96 -54.18
CA SER A 766 46.38 -3.99 -55.20
C SER A 766 46.41 -5.50 -54.79
N GLY A 767 45.77 -6.47 -55.48
CA GLY A 767 44.79 -6.46 -56.58
C GLY A 767 44.72 -7.81 -57.37
N VAL A 768 43.64 -8.04 -58.14
CA VAL A 768 43.46 -9.09 -59.22
C VAL A 768 43.09 -10.56 -58.84
N ASN A 769 41.82 -10.96 -59.11
CA ASN A 769 41.28 -12.03 -60.04
C ASN A 769 42.04 -13.38 -60.34
N PRO A 770 41.43 -14.44 -60.98
CA PRO A 770 40.03 -14.69 -61.43
C PRO A 770 39.45 -16.16 -61.31
N ALA A 771 38.20 -16.36 -61.79
CA ALA A 771 37.62 -17.52 -62.55
C ALA A 771 37.30 -18.95 -61.96
N ASP A 772 36.02 -19.36 -62.11
CA ASP A 772 35.39 -20.59 -62.73
C ASP A 772 36.10 -21.97 -62.86
N PRO A 773 35.40 -23.12 -63.13
CA PRO A 773 33.94 -23.37 -63.33
C PRO A 773 33.34 -24.58 -62.53
N GLY A 774 32.08 -24.99 -62.81
CA GLY A 774 31.49 -26.31 -62.45
C GLY A 774 31.63 -27.37 -63.58
N PRO A 775 30.75 -28.40 -63.74
CA PRO A 775 29.68 -28.96 -62.87
C PRO A 775 29.74 -30.51 -62.67
N ALA A 776 28.82 -31.14 -61.91
CA ALA A 776 28.50 -32.59 -62.01
C ALA A 776 27.19 -33.03 -61.30
N ASP A 777 26.38 -33.85 -61.99
CA ASP A 777 25.37 -34.81 -61.48
C ASP A 777 26.06 -36.14 -61.03
N PRO A 778 25.42 -37.24 -60.55
CA PRO A 778 23.99 -37.66 -60.59
C PRO A 778 23.49 -38.29 -59.24
N GLU A 779 22.52 -39.22 -59.04
CA GLU A 779 21.59 -40.05 -59.87
C GLU A 779 20.46 -40.72 -58.98
N TRP A 780 19.41 -41.30 -59.59
CA TRP A 780 18.35 -42.21 -59.02
C TRP A 780 17.45 -41.70 -57.84
N ALA A 781 16.12 -41.92 -57.78
CA ALA A 781 15.18 -42.60 -58.68
C ALA A 781 13.69 -42.16 -58.53
N ALA A 782 12.91 -42.39 -59.59
CA ALA A 782 11.50 -42.84 -59.70
C ALA A 782 10.53 -42.85 -58.47
N SER A 783 9.19 -42.67 -58.62
CA SER A 783 8.33 -42.26 -59.77
C SER A 783 6.84 -42.26 -59.39
N HIS A 784 6.02 -41.33 -59.95
CA HIS A 784 4.54 -41.41 -60.15
C HIS A 784 3.64 -41.66 -58.90
N HIS A 785 2.32 -41.40 -58.83
CA HIS A 785 1.28 -40.59 -59.53
C HIS A 785 0.49 -39.89 -58.38
N GLY A 786 -0.46 -38.95 -58.52
CA GLY A 786 -1.10 -38.32 -59.67
C GLY A 786 -2.59 -38.03 -59.41
N THR A 787 -2.96 -36.75 -59.28
CA THR A 787 -4.31 -36.13 -59.49
C THR A 787 -5.49 -36.42 -58.54
N SER A 788 -6.39 -35.41 -58.47
CA SER A 788 -7.72 -35.35 -57.80
C SER A 788 -7.75 -35.29 -56.25
N GLY A 789 -8.71 -34.58 -55.61
CA GLY A 789 -9.61 -33.54 -56.14
C GLY A 789 -10.88 -33.28 -55.30
N HIS A 790 -11.04 -32.04 -54.79
CA HIS A 790 -12.28 -31.47 -54.20
C HIS A 790 -12.76 -32.12 -52.84
N PRO A 791 -13.79 -31.57 -52.12
CA PRO A 791 -13.57 -30.44 -51.18
C PRO A 791 -14.44 -30.44 -49.87
N VAL A 792 -14.41 -29.32 -49.11
CA VAL A 792 -15.42 -28.82 -48.12
C VAL A 792 -15.43 -29.41 -46.68
N ALA A 793 -15.93 -28.57 -45.74
CA ALA A 793 -16.17 -28.69 -44.29
C ALA A 793 -14.93 -28.40 -43.41
N ASP A 794 -14.86 -27.29 -42.66
CA ASP A 794 -15.70 -26.78 -41.54
C ASP A 794 -15.62 -27.62 -40.25
N ASP A 795 -14.72 -27.25 -39.34
CA ASP A 795 -14.84 -27.52 -37.89
C ASP A 795 -13.97 -26.55 -37.05
N ASP A 796 -14.40 -25.29 -36.93
CA ASP A 796 -13.71 -24.27 -36.12
C ASP A 796 -14.70 -23.56 -35.17
N ARG A 797 -15.35 -24.34 -34.30
CA ARG A 797 -16.39 -23.83 -33.37
C ARG A 797 -16.34 -24.42 -31.94
N ALA A 798 -15.14 -24.74 -31.47
CA ALA A 798 -14.94 -25.50 -30.22
C ALA A 798 -13.87 -24.90 -29.26
N ARG A 799 -13.67 -23.57 -29.23
CA ARG A 799 -12.65 -22.91 -28.37
C ARG A 799 -13.09 -21.67 -27.57
N GLU A 800 -14.39 -21.34 -27.53
CA GLU A 800 -14.92 -20.15 -26.82
C GLU A 800 -15.93 -20.49 -25.69
N ALA A 801 -15.61 -21.50 -24.86
CA ALA A 801 -16.53 -21.98 -23.81
C ALA A 801 -15.83 -22.39 -22.50
N ALA A 802 -14.73 -21.72 -22.11
CA ALA A 802 -13.90 -22.12 -20.96
C ALA A 802 -13.26 -20.96 -20.16
N ALA A 803 -13.91 -19.78 -20.11
CA ALA A 803 -13.33 -18.57 -19.50
C ALA A 803 -14.36 -17.67 -18.76
N ALA A 804 -15.40 -18.26 -18.15
CA ALA A 804 -16.48 -17.50 -17.50
C ALA A 804 -17.15 -18.23 -16.32
N ASP A 805 -16.36 -18.67 -15.32
CA ASP A 805 -16.89 -19.17 -14.03
C ASP A 805 -15.81 -19.13 -12.91
N ARG A 806 -15.42 -17.92 -12.44
CA ARG A 806 -14.42 -17.80 -11.35
C ARG A 806 -14.34 -16.45 -10.60
N ASP A 807 -15.45 -15.76 -10.32
CA ASP A 807 -15.41 -14.52 -9.50
C ASP A 807 -16.55 -14.37 -8.46
N ASP A 808 -17.31 -15.43 -8.18
CA ASP A 808 -18.54 -15.36 -7.36
C ASP A 808 -18.49 -16.20 -6.06
N ILE A 809 -17.34 -16.27 -5.40
CA ILE A 809 -17.16 -16.99 -4.12
C ILE A 809 -16.31 -16.20 -3.12
N TYR A 810 -16.88 -15.16 -2.49
CA TYR A 810 -16.38 -14.67 -1.18
C TYR A 810 -17.41 -14.00 -0.26
N ASP A 811 -18.57 -13.54 -0.75
CA ASP A 811 -19.46 -12.62 -0.01
C ASP A 811 -20.57 -13.30 0.83
N LEU A 812 -20.33 -14.52 1.33
CA LEU A 812 -21.39 -15.41 1.85
C LEU A 812 -21.17 -15.90 3.30
N PHE A 813 -20.50 -15.11 4.16
CA PHE A 813 -20.23 -15.50 5.56
C PHE A 813 -20.31 -14.42 6.64
N TYR A 814 -21.20 -13.43 6.53
CA TYR A 814 -21.65 -12.65 7.70
C TYR A 814 -23.08 -12.08 7.54
N HIS A 815 -24.09 -12.81 8.06
CA HIS A 815 -25.29 -12.30 8.76
C HIS A 815 -26.30 -13.44 8.98
N ALA A 816 -26.60 -13.77 10.24
CA ALA A 816 -27.58 -14.80 10.59
C ALA A 816 -28.39 -14.41 11.84
N GLU A 817 -29.44 -13.60 11.65
CA GLU A 817 -30.47 -13.40 12.69
C GLU A 817 -31.58 -14.47 12.56
N PRO A 818 -31.87 -15.26 13.61
CA PRO A 818 -32.89 -16.30 13.53
C PRO A 818 -34.28 -15.80 13.96
N GLY A 819 -35.21 -15.62 13.02
CA GLY A 819 -36.64 -15.75 13.36
C GLY A 819 -37.67 -14.92 12.59
N ARG A 820 -38.06 -15.36 11.39
CA ARG A 820 -39.43 -15.20 10.86
C ARG A 820 -39.73 -16.24 9.77
N LYS A 821 -40.87 -16.95 9.89
CA LYS A 821 -41.42 -17.74 8.80
C LYS A 821 -42.31 -16.84 7.92
N PRO A 822 -42.19 -16.87 6.59
CA PRO A 822 -43.22 -16.37 5.69
C PRO A 822 -44.40 -17.36 5.60
N PRO A 823 -45.63 -16.91 5.29
CA PRO A 823 -46.79 -17.78 5.09
C PRO A 823 -47.06 -18.10 3.61
N GLY A 824 -47.37 -19.37 3.31
CA GLY A 824 -48.32 -19.79 2.27
C GLY A 824 -47.98 -19.58 0.78
N SER A 825 -47.63 -20.68 0.11
CA SER A 825 -48.14 -21.05 -1.21
C SER A 825 -48.18 -22.58 -1.31
N ASP A 826 -49.03 -23.12 -2.19
CA ASP A 826 -49.25 -24.56 -2.37
C ASP A 826 -48.05 -25.33 -2.97
#